data_AF-A0A931E0T9-F1
#
_entry.id   AF-A0A931E0T9-F1
#
_cell.length_a   1.000
_cell.length_b   1.000
_cell.length_c   1.000
_cell.angle_alpha   90.00
_cell.angle_beta   90.00
_cell.angle_gamma   90.00
#
_symmetry.space_group_name_H-M   'P 1'
#
loop_
_entity.id
_entity.type
_entity.pdbx_description
1 polymer ?
#
loop_
_entity_poly.entity_id
_entity_poly.type
_entity_poly.pdbx_seq_one_letter_code
_entity_poly.pdbx_strand_id
1 'polypeptide(L)'
;MIRILKKIAYKYGYLVIAAAWLYTISFLFSNYFAPDSSPSKVAKVLTQYLTAREEAFEEICKDTQLLRSITIAEPAGEREVMSTKDYGLFVYAINDIGNPIEIFWNTNLMSVAGEDLNRIDGYHPVKYKNGFFELLKKTVVFDNHAHVIAMLVPVYWDYSIETNDLKRQFVVPGIDGRYNLSFVSGGATITNSQDQPVFFVAEEDAASLEQQGTISIVLRVLAILLMAIFINSLALVLSRKRGFVTGLSFLLVVVVTSRLFVYMFPFPFDLKKYPLFGPEVFASSALHPSLGDLLINTILLFWIVWFIKFNHKNLGKVTLGVTARKITGALALLALPLCTMVVSDTLSSLVLDSSRISFDVTSFFDLNIYTVVSFIIICFLLLSYFYVAQMLAALSKLVHTGLYWRVIILLSFSLFLLSFTLSGDNDTLLNFSIIAWIILLYFFLELGSADIAQSFYRSSYFIPWSIFLMASVSALLIFQNGQLEHRKRKTIADGLSLKSDYTSATILSVAMAGFSNFMKEVNFADLYNGEKNLAVKESLSNNNFQGYLNNFYTRIYTFDNRQQPLYNDDSTSYNVLKSIIANQSTQTDVPDLYYYENATSSFSYIYEKDIYSKDSVRQNLLEGHIFLVIRPREYADEAFSPQLFKQLLPDGTLIGKDYAYAVYKKFKLIKTSGNYNFKDSISIKEVPKFGEEYVHKPGYSELWYKTADNRVVVVARKNIWGKEAITFFAYLFGLLIVLVALQHFGGLIFETHFRWHELQKIFRFNIRGQIQAIIISVSIISFVIIGIAIISFFIFSFRENNEKRLMSTSEIIVQEIQQAANNSFTADDILSIDKIDLRFEFQQQILQIANNHHIDINLYDLNGNLLISSQRYVYDNAILSRKMNPEAYYSMHYEHSTKYIHEEQIVDFKFQTIYVPINGYDKTTVAYLNIPSISTQKDLKQEISNFLVTILDLNALIFIMAGAIAIWITRRITTSFTLIGDKMKAISFGAVNEEIEWKKDDELGELITEYNKMVKKLAESAQALARSEREGAWREMARQVAHEIKNPLTPMKLSIQYLQRAIDNNAPNVKDLSRQVASTLVEQIDQLSKIAGDFSQFANIANVSIEVFDLSVVIEMIVQLYSSDERIQLTWNKEEGVYLIRADRTQINRLFTNLIKNAIEAHEEVENTNITIGQTLRDNEVLIAIADNGHGIPVHMRPKIFTPNFTTKSSGTGLGLAICKGIVEKANGHIWFETKENEGTTFFVSLPLANDE
;
A
#
# COMPACT_ATOMS: atom_id res chain seq x y z
N MET A 1 28.94 13.39 -28.67
CA MET A 1 28.63 13.08 -27.25
C MET A 1 28.55 14.35 -26.41
N ILE A 2 29.60 15.18 -26.42
CA ILE A 2 29.72 16.42 -25.62
C ILE A 2 28.60 17.45 -25.89
N ARG A 3 28.24 17.76 -27.15
CA ARG A 3 27.14 18.69 -27.47
C ARG A 3 25.76 18.22 -26.94
N ILE A 4 25.52 16.92 -26.91
CA ILE A 4 24.27 16.33 -26.41
C ILE A 4 24.26 16.41 -24.88
N LEU A 5 25.35 16.00 -24.22
CA LEU A 5 25.52 16.15 -22.78
C LEU A 5 25.40 17.60 -22.34
N LYS A 6 25.98 18.57 -23.06
CA LYS A 6 25.91 20.00 -22.72
C LYS A 6 24.48 20.54 -22.77
N LYS A 7 23.70 20.16 -23.79
CA LYS A 7 22.28 20.56 -23.92
C LYS A 7 21.39 19.90 -22.87
N ILE A 8 21.74 18.70 -22.41
CA ILE A 8 21.03 17.97 -21.35
C ILE A 8 21.40 18.53 -19.97
N ALA A 9 22.69 18.78 -19.72
CA ALA A 9 23.17 19.44 -18.49
C ALA A 9 22.56 20.84 -18.34
N TYR A 10 22.38 21.59 -19.43
CA TYR A 10 21.68 22.87 -19.36
C TYR A 10 20.18 22.73 -19.03
N LYS A 11 19.54 21.64 -19.48
CA LYS A 11 18.11 21.41 -19.29
C LYS A 11 17.78 20.78 -17.94
N TYR A 12 18.62 19.90 -17.41
CA TYR A 12 18.36 19.10 -16.20
C TYR A 12 19.43 19.25 -15.11
N GLY A 13 20.50 20.02 -15.36
CA GLY A 13 21.60 20.19 -14.40
C GLY A 13 21.20 20.88 -13.11
N TYR A 14 20.09 21.63 -13.10
CA TYR A 14 19.52 22.18 -11.88
C TYR A 14 19.17 21.08 -10.85
N LEU A 15 18.82 19.86 -11.28
CA LEU A 15 18.54 18.74 -10.37
C LEU A 15 19.80 18.26 -9.64
N VAL A 16 20.94 18.21 -10.35
CA VAL A 16 22.23 17.83 -9.76
C VAL A 16 22.71 18.90 -8.79
N ILE A 17 22.57 20.17 -9.17
CA ILE A 17 22.90 21.31 -8.30
C ILE A 17 22.01 21.29 -7.05
N ALA A 18 20.70 21.07 -7.20
CA ALA A 18 19.78 20.95 -6.07
C ALA A 18 20.10 19.75 -5.18
N ALA A 19 20.39 18.58 -5.75
CA ALA A 19 20.82 17.40 -4.99
C ALA A 19 22.11 17.64 -4.22
N ALA A 20 23.10 18.28 -4.86
CA ALA A 20 24.35 18.67 -4.20
C ALA A 20 24.09 19.66 -3.05
N TRP A 21 23.25 20.68 -3.26
CA TRP A 21 22.86 21.62 -2.22
C TRP A 21 22.15 20.94 -1.04
N LEU A 22 21.17 20.08 -1.30
CA LEU A 22 20.48 19.33 -0.25
C LEU A 22 21.42 18.45 0.55
N TYR A 23 22.36 17.79 -0.13
CA TYR A 23 23.38 17.00 0.54
C TYR A 23 24.32 17.89 1.39
N THR A 24 24.77 19.03 0.85
CA THR A 24 25.58 19.98 1.63
C THR A 24 24.81 20.59 2.80
N ILE A 25 23.51 20.87 2.65
CA ILE A 25 22.65 21.38 3.72
C ILE A 25 22.46 20.29 4.78
N SER A 26 22.25 19.03 4.39
CA SER A 26 22.21 17.90 5.31
C SER A 26 23.52 17.78 6.11
N PHE A 27 24.66 17.87 5.43
CA PHE A 27 25.97 17.82 6.07
C PHE A 27 26.19 19.00 7.03
N LEU A 28 25.87 20.23 6.58
CA LEU A 28 25.95 21.42 7.41
C LEU A 28 25.00 21.35 8.61
N PHE A 29 23.79 20.82 8.41
CA PHE A 29 22.81 20.68 9.47
C PHE A 29 23.30 19.69 10.53
N SER A 30 23.71 18.49 10.10
CA SER A 30 24.23 17.44 10.99
C SER A 30 25.47 17.88 11.77
N ASN A 31 26.36 18.65 11.14
CA ASN A 31 27.66 18.97 11.73
C ASN A 31 27.74 20.35 12.40
N TYR A 32 26.80 21.26 12.13
CA TYR A 32 26.87 22.63 12.65
C TYR A 32 25.55 23.17 13.22
N PHE A 33 24.38 22.78 12.68
CA PHE A 33 23.09 23.35 13.13
C PHE A 33 22.34 22.49 14.13
N ALA A 34 22.53 21.18 14.11
CA ALA A 34 21.90 20.28 15.07
C ALA A 34 22.38 20.61 16.51
N PRO A 35 21.50 20.51 17.52
CA PRO A 35 21.84 20.82 18.91
C PRO A 35 22.93 19.91 19.49
N ASP A 36 23.05 18.70 18.93
CA ASP A 36 23.99 17.63 19.24
C ASP A 36 25.25 17.61 18.34
N SER A 37 25.50 18.68 17.58
CA SER A 37 26.61 18.70 16.60
C SER A 37 28.02 18.74 17.19
N SER A 38 28.18 19.21 18.43
CA SER A 38 29.47 19.16 19.14
C SER A 38 29.26 19.20 20.66
N PRO A 39 30.22 18.69 21.45
CA PRO A 39 30.17 18.79 22.92
C PRO A 39 29.92 20.22 23.41
N SER A 40 30.55 21.22 22.77
CA SER A 40 30.40 22.63 23.14
C SER A 40 28.97 23.17 22.96
N LYS A 41 28.26 22.68 21.94
CA LYS A 41 26.91 23.12 21.63
C LYS A 41 25.88 22.42 22.50
N VAL A 42 26.09 21.13 22.76
CA VAL A 42 25.33 20.36 23.76
C VAL A 42 25.45 21.03 25.12
N ALA A 43 26.68 21.38 25.53
CA ALA A 43 26.91 22.09 26.78
C ALA A 43 26.18 23.44 26.83
N LYS A 44 26.16 24.20 25.73
CA LYS A 44 25.40 25.47 25.64
C LYS A 44 23.88 25.27 25.75
N VAL A 45 23.32 24.26 25.09
CA VAL A 45 21.88 23.95 25.16
C VAL A 45 21.50 23.52 26.57
N LEU A 46 22.31 22.67 27.20
CA LEU A 46 22.09 22.23 28.58
C LEU A 46 22.27 23.39 29.57
N THR A 47 23.25 24.28 29.36
CA THR A 47 23.41 25.51 30.16
C THR A 47 22.18 26.40 30.09
N GLN A 48 21.64 26.62 28.88
CA GLN A 48 20.39 27.38 28.70
C GLN A 48 19.19 26.70 29.37
N TYR A 49 19.11 25.37 29.30
CA TYR A 49 18.09 24.58 29.97
C TYR A 49 18.16 24.77 31.49
N LEU A 50 19.35 24.58 32.10
CA LEU A 50 19.57 24.75 33.54
C LEU A 50 19.29 26.18 34.00
N THR A 51 19.89 27.19 33.33
CA THR A 51 19.70 28.61 33.66
C THR A 51 18.22 29.00 33.73
N ALA A 52 17.40 28.52 32.77
CA ALA A 52 15.97 28.82 32.76
C ALA A 52 15.21 28.19 33.95
N ARG A 53 15.65 27.02 34.45
CA ARG A 53 15.05 26.37 35.64
C ARG A 53 15.55 27.02 36.93
N GLU A 54 16.81 27.43 36.96
CA GLU A 54 17.39 28.20 38.06
C GLU A 54 16.67 29.55 38.25
N GLU A 55 16.40 30.27 37.17
CA GLU A 55 15.60 31.50 37.20
C GLU A 55 14.18 31.25 37.73
N ALA A 56 13.53 30.17 37.28
CA ALA A 56 12.22 29.76 37.77
C ALA A 56 12.24 29.40 39.26
N PHE A 57 13.28 28.72 39.74
CA PHE A 57 13.47 28.41 41.16
C PHE A 57 13.60 29.68 42.01
N GLU A 58 14.36 30.66 41.54
CA GLU A 58 14.51 31.94 42.20
C GLU A 58 13.21 32.75 42.24
N GLU A 59 12.37 32.66 41.20
CA GLU A 59 11.03 33.26 41.17
C GLU A 59 10.10 32.59 42.18
N ILE A 60 10.05 31.24 42.20
CA ILE A 60 9.25 30.45 43.15
C ILE A 60 9.65 30.75 44.60
N CYS A 61 10.95 30.83 44.88
CA CYS A 61 11.43 31.12 46.24
C CYS A 61 11.09 32.54 46.72
N LYS A 62 10.84 33.50 45.81
CA LYS A 62 10.41 34.87 46.15
C LYS A 62 8.90 34.96 46.33
N ASP A 63 8.14 34.10 45.68
CA ASP A 63 6.68 34.07 45.77
C ASP A 63 6.20 33.33 47.02
N THR A 64 6.15 34.06 48.13
CA THR A 64 5.62 33.56 49.40
C THR A 64 4.13 33.23 49.37
N GLN A 65 3.34 33.73 48.41
CA GLN A 65 1.92 33.37 48.28
C GLN A 65 1.78 31.99 47.63
N LEU A 66 2.53 31.74 46.56
CA LEU A 66 2.60 30.44 45.90
C LEU A 66 3.14 29.36 46.83
N LEU A 67 4.19 29.66 47.60
CA LEU A 67 4.73 28.68 48.57
C LEU A 67 3.69 28.32 49.64
N ARG A 68 2.90 29.29 50.10
CA ARG A 68 1.80 29.03 51.03
C ARG A 68 0.70 28.18 50.41
N SER A 69 0.29 28.46 49.17
CA SER A 69 -0.79 27.71 48.50
C SER A 69 -0.42 26.26 48.23
N ILE A 70 0.84 25.96 47.90
CA ILE A 70 1.29 24.58 47.69
C ILE A 70 1.51 23.83 49.01
N THR A 71 1.76 24.51 50.14
CA THR A 71 1.91 23.89 51.46
C THR A 71 0.61 23.77 52.26
N ILE A 72 -0.39 24.64 52.02
CA ILE A 72 -1.66 24.70 52.77
C ILE A 72 -2.82 24.17 51.90
N ALA A 73 -3.86 23.60 52.52
CA ALA A 73 -5.02 22.96 51.88
C ALA A 73 -6.01 23.94 51.15
N GLU A 74 -5.53 24.83 50.28
CA GLU A 74 -6.36 25.71 49.42
C GLU A 74 -5.86 25.73 47.95
N PRO A 75 -6.68 26.21 46.99
CA PRO A 75 -7.35 25.39 45.98
C PRO A 75 -6.43 24.67 44.96
N ALA A 76 -6.93 23.56 44.42
CA ALA A 76 -6.25 22.58 43.55
C ALA A 76 -5.51 23.14 42.30
N GLY A 77 -5.89 24.32 41.80
CA GLY A 77 -5.41 24.83 40.50
C GLY A 77 -3.90 25.11 40.42
N GLU A 78 -3.29 25.67 41.46
CA GLU A 78 -1.84 25.96 41.44
C GLU A 78 -1.00 24.69 41.62
N ARG A 79 -1.51 23.72 42.39
CA ARG A 79 -0.85 22.42 42.58
C ARG A 79 -0.87 21.55 41.32
N GLU A 80 -2.00 21.56 40.59
CA GLU A 80 -2.14 20.88 39.30
C GLU A 80 -1.20 21.48 38.24
N VAL A 81 -0.99 22.81 38.26
CA VAL A 81 0.03 23.43 37.39
C VAL A 81 1.45 22.99 37.78
N MET A 82 1.73 22.78 39.07
CA MET A 82 3.04 22.35 39.56
C MET A 82 3.34 20.86 39.31
N SER A 83 2.33 19.99 39.26
CA SER A 83 2.51 18.56 38.93
C SER A 83 2.93 18.33 37.47
N THR A 84 2.64 19.30 36.58
CA THR A 84 3.01 19.23 35.15
C THR A 84 4.43 19.71 34.82
N LYS A 85 5.20 20.18 35.81
CA LYS A 85 6.57 20.69 35.61
C LYS A 85 7.57 19.54 35.38
N ASP A 86 8.62 19.83 34.62
CA ASP A 86 9.67 18.86 34.25
C ASP A 86 10.77 18.68 35.31
N TYR A 87 10.69 19.45 36.40
CA TYR A 87 11.59 19.39 37.56
C TYR A 87 10.84 18.94 38.81
N GLY A 88 11.57 18.32 39.74
CA GLY A 88 11.04 17.96 41.05
C GLY A 88 11.19 19.11 42.04
N LEU A 89 10.10 19.66 42.56
CA LEU A 89 10.07 20.67 43.62
C LEU A 89 9.63 20.02 44.93
N PHE A 90 10.41 20.23 45.98
CA PHE A 90 10.22 19.68 47.31
C PHE A 90 10.31 20.78 48.36
N VAL A 91 9.40 20.76 49.34
CA VAL A 91 9.40 21.71 50.46
C VAL A 91 9.46 20.95 51.77
N TYR A 92 10.38 21.36 52.64
CA TYR A 92 10.59 20.77 53.95
C TYR A 92 10.39 21.83 55.03
N ALA A 93 9.54 21.56 56.02
CA ALA A 93 9.45 22.35 57.24
C ALA A 93 10.51 21.89 58.24
N ILE A 94 11.25 22.80 58.84
CA ILE A 94 12.20 22.45 59.90
C ILE A 94 11.42 22.29 61.21
N ASN A 95 11.50 21.11 61.81
CA ASN A 95 10.85 20.83 63.09
C ASN A 95 11.61 21.45 64.29
N ASP A 96 11.02 21.38 65.49
CA ASP A 96 11.59 21.96 66.72
C ASP A 96 12.98 21.41 67.11
N ILE A 97 13.37 20.26 66.54
CA ILE A 97 14.64 19.56 66.80
C ILE A 97 15.66 19.87 65.67
N GLY A 98 15.28 20.66 64.67
CA GLY A 98 16.13 21.09 63.56
C GLY A 98 16.15 20.12 62.37
N ASN A 99 15.31 19.08 62.35
CA ASN A 99 15.25 18.13 61.24
C ASN A 99 14.23 18.61 60.17
N PRO A 100 14.60 18.55 58.87
CA PRO A 100 13.67 18.86 57.79
C PRO A 100 12.63 17.74 57.64
N ILE A 101 11.35 18.09 57.74
CA ILE A 101 10.21 17.22 57.46
C ILE A 101 9.59 17.64 56.14
N GLU A 102 9.50 16.71 55.19
CA GLU A 102 8.91 16.98 53.88
C GLU A 102 7.40 17.20 54.00
N ILE A 103 6.93 18.34 53.49
CA ILE A 103 5.52 18.75 53.54
C ILE A 103 4.89 18.87 52.15
N PHE A 104 5.70 18.93 51.09
CA PHE A 104 5.23 19.00 49.71
C PHE A 104 6.24 18.38 48.73
N TRP A 105 5.73 17.68 47.73
CA TRP A 105 6.45 17.22 46.54
C TRP A 105 5.52 17.32 45.32
N ASN A 106 6.05 17.65 44.14
CA ASN A 106 5.27 17.75 42.90
C ASN A 106 5.45 16.55 41.95
N THR A 107 6.31 15.58 42.28
CA THR A 107 6.60 14.43 41.42
C THR A 107 6.94 13.19 42.25
N ASN A 108 6.60 12.01 41.73
CA ASN A 108 7.01 10.72 42.28
C ASN A 108 8.13 10.04 41.48
N LEU A 109 8.73 10.72 40.49
CA LEU A 109 9.83 10.17 39.67
C LEU A 109 11.22 10.33 40.32
N MET A 110 11.38 11.31 41.20
CA MET A 110 12.64 11.64 41.85
C MET A 110 12.40 12.12 43.29
N SER A 111 13.43 12.07 44.12
CA SER A 111 13.37 12.53 45.52
C SER A 111 14.75 13.00 45.97
N VAL A 112 14.82 14.00 46.84
CA VAL A 112 16.09 14.52 47.37
C VAL A 112 16.66 13.55 48.41
N ALA A 113 17.96 13.28 48.33
CA ALA A 113 18.65 12.48 49.35
C ALA A 113 18.73 13.24 50.68
N GLY A 114 18.50 12.56 51.81
CA GLY A 114 18.49 13.21 53.13
C GLY A 114 19.82 13.89 53.49
N GLU A 115 20.96 13.35 53.03
CA GLU A 115 22.29 13.95 53.22
C GLU A 115 22.42 15.30 52.50
N ASP A 116 21.76 15.45 51.35
CA ASP A 116 21.84 16.66 50.52
C ASP A 116 20.99 17.81 51.08
N LEU A 117 19.99 17.51 51.91
CA LEU A 117 19.20 18.52 52.61
C LEU A 117 20.03 19.34 53.60
N ASN A 118 21.17 18.83 54.04
CA ASN A 118 22.09 19.53 54.96
C ASN A 118 23.15 20.38 54.25
N ARG A 119 23.18 20.39 52.90
CA ARG A 119 24.13 21.23 52.14
C ARG A 119 23.86 22.72 52.33
N ILE A 120 24.84 23.56 52.03
CA ILE A 120 24.68 25.03 52.05
C ILE A 120 23.73 25.44 50.92
N ASP A 121 22.93 26.48 51.14
CA ASP A 121 22.06 27.05 50.10
C ASP A 121 22.87 27.41 48.84
N GLY A 122 22.38 27.03 47.67
CA GLY A 122 23.07 27.17 46.40
C GLY A 122 22.74 26.08 45.39
N TYR A 123 23.60 25.98 44.37
CA TYR A 123 23.48 25.09 43.21
C TYR A 123 24.48 23.95 43.35
N HIS A 124 24.00 22.71 43.32
CA HIS A 124 24.82 21.53 43.61
C HIS A 124 24.62 20.45 42.54
N PRO A 125 25.67 20.07 41.79
CA PRO A 125 25.59 18.89 40.93
C PRO A 125 25.53 17.62 41.80
N VAL A 126 24.56 16.75 41.53
CA VAL A 126 24.36 15.47 42.24
C VAL A 126 24.16 14.32 41.27
N LYS A 127 24.65 13.13 41.65
CA LYS A 127 24.33 11.87 40.98
C LYS A 127 23.49 11.01 41.90
N TYR A 128 22.28 10.68 41.46
CA TYR A 128 21.44 9.69 42.12
C TYR A 128 21.42 8.40 41.33
N LYS A 129 20.83 7.34 41.90
CA LYS A 129 20.77 6.00 41.30
C LYS A 129 20.11 5.96 39.91
N ASN A 130 19.23 6.93 39.64
CA ASN A 130 18.44 7.03 38.42
C ASN A 130 18.96 8.07 37.43
N GLY A 131 19.97 8.87 37.76
CA GLY A 131 20.45 9.91 36.84
C GLY A 131 21.34 10.98 37.45
N PHE A 132 21.67 11.97 36.60
CA PHE A 132 22.40 13.18 36.94
C PHE A 132 21.40 14.34 37.06
N PHE A 133 21.49 15.06 38.18
CA PHE A 133 20.57 16.15 38.51
C PHE A 133 21.35 17.36 39.01
N GLU A 134 20.83 18.55 38.76
CA GLU A 134 21.22 19.74 39.50
C GLU A 134 20.24 19.95 40.66
N LEU A 135 20.78 19.99 41.89
CA LEU A 135 20.05 20.29 43.10
C LEU A 135 20.17 21.77 43.43
N LEU A 136 19.03 22.45 43.47
CA LEU A 136 18.88 23.84 43.88
C LEU A 136 18.31 23.84 45.29
N LYS A 137 19.01 24.46 46.25
CA LYS A 137 18.56 24.53 47.64
C LYS A 137 18.53 25.97 48.13
N LYS A 138 17.43 26.36 48.77
CA LYS A 138 17.28 27.66 49.45
C LYS A 138 16.43 27.55 50.70
N THR A 139 16.86 28.20 51.77
CA THR A 139 16.10 28.28 53.02
C THR A 139 15.32 29.59 53.05
N VAL A 140 13.99 29.51 53.12
CA VAL A 140 13.07 30.66 53.13
C VAL A 140 12.26 30.63 54.41
N VAL A 141 12.06 31.79 55.03
CA VAL A 141 11.25 31.92 56.25
C VAL A 141 9.90 32.50 55.87
N PHE A 142 8.84 31.72 56.08
CA PHE A 142 7.45 32.17 55.97
C PHE A 142 6.63 31.49 57.07
N ASP A 143 5.54 32.12 57.52
CA ASP A 143 4.71 31.65 58.64
C ASP A 143 5.47 31.37 59.94
N ASN A 144 6.46 32.22 60.26
CA ASN A 144 7.32 32.12 61.45
C ASN A 144 8.16 30.84 61.57
N HIS A 145 8.22 30.00 60.53
CA HIS A 145 9.05 28.80 60.50
C HIS A 145 10.02 28.84 59.31
N ALA A 146 11.21 28.27 59.50
CA ALA A 146 12.17 28.12 58.42
C ALA A 146 11.80 26.90 57.57
N HIS A 147 11.72 27.10 56.27
CA HIS A 147 11.41 26.06 55.30
C HIS A 147 12.59 25.90 54.34
N VAL A 148 12.98 24.66 54.06
CA VAL A 148 13.96 24.34 53.03
C VAL A 148 13.21 24.03 51.75
N ILE A 149 13.49 24.79 50.69
CA ILE A 149 12.98 24.54 49.35
C ILE A 149 14.11 23.89 48.56
N ALA A 150 13.84 22.71 48.00
CA ALA A 150 14.75 22.00 47.15
C ALA A 150 14.12 21.76 45.78
N MET A 151 14.84 22.05 44.70
CA MET A 151 14.44 21.70 43.34
C MET A 151 15.49 20.79 42.72
N LEU A 152 15.07 19.64 42.20
CA LEU A 152 15.88 18.72 41.40
C LEU A 152 15.56 18.93 39.92
N VAL A 153 16.56 19.37 39.17
CA VAL A 153 16.47 19.53 37.73
C VAL A 153 17.15 18.32 37.08
N PRO A 154 16.41 17.41 36.42
CA PRO A 154 17.00 16.24 35.78
C PRO A 154 17.74 16.67 34.51
N VAL A 155 18.97 16.19 34.34
CA VAL A 155 19.80 16.48 33.15
C VAL A 155 19.89 15.25 32.26
N TYR A 156 20.12 14.10 32.89
CA TYR A 156 20.32 12.83 32.19
C TYR A 156 19.84 11.67 33.04
N TRP A 157 18.96 10.85 32.48
CA TRP A 157 18.48 9.63 33.10
C TRP A 157 19.51 8.51 32.84
N ASP A 158 20.05 7.96 33.92
CA ASP A 158 21.08 6.89 33.93
C ASP A 158 20.55 5.72 34.75
N TYR A 159 19.49 5.08 34.26
CA TYR A 159 18.91 3.92 34.93
C TYR A 159 19.91 2.75 34.95
N SER A 160 19.90 1.99 36.05
CA SER A 160 20.75 0.80 36.21
C SER A 160 20.38 -0.33 35.25
N ILE A 161 19.18 -0.29 34.66
CA ILE A 161 18.65 -1.23 33.68
C ILE A 161 18.24 -0.46 32.44
N GLU A 162 18.62 -0.99 31.28
CA GLU A 162 18.16 -0.49 29.98
C GLU A 162 17.11 -1.43 29.41
N THR A 163 15.90 -0.92 29.16
CA THR A 163 14.84 -1.59 28.41
C THR A 163 14.35 -0.69 27.29
N ASN A 164 13.49 -1.19 26.40
CA ASN A 164 12.93 -0.37 25.33
C ASN A 164 12.15 0.85 25.87
N ASP A 165 11.57 0.73 27.07
CA ASP A 165 10.80 1.79 27.73
C ASP A 165 11.63 2.59 28.76
N LEU A 166 12.79 2.05 29.21
CA LEU A 166 13.75 2.70 30.11
C LEU A 166 15.10 2.83 29.42
N LYS A 167 15.31 3.92 28.67
CA LYS A 167 16.57 4.19 27.99
C LYS A 167 17.39 5.24 28.73
N ARG A 168 18.71 5.12 28.63
CA ARG A 168 19.60 6.21 29.03
C ARG A 168 19.45 7.35 28.04
N GLN A 169 19.04 8.51 28.52
CA GLN A 169 18.76 9.64 27.65
C GLN A 169 18.85 10.97 28.39
N PHE A 170 19.22 12.01 27.64
CA PHE A 170 19.12 13.39 28.10
C PHE A 170 17.65 13.80 28.19
N VAL A 171 17.33 14.62 29.20
CA VAL A 171 15.97 15.16 29.37
C VAL A 171 15.61 16.11 28.23
N VAL A 172 16.60 16.85 27.72
CA VAL A 172 16.41 17.76 26.58
C VAL A 172 16.34 16.94 25.29
N PRO A 173 15.20 16.97 24.57
CA PRO A 173 15.04 16.17 23.36
C PRO A 173 15.97 16.64 22.24
N GLY A 174 16.57 15.69 21.53
CA GLY A 174 17.46 15.95 20.38
C GLY A 174 18.96 15.92 20.68
N ILE A 175 19.37 15.55 21.90
CA ILE A 175 20.77 15.24 22.23
C ILE A 175 20.99 13.73 22.09
N ASP A 176 21.93 13.33 21.24
CA ASP A 176 22.24 11.93 20.94
C ASP A 176 22.98 11.22 22.10
N GLY A 177 22.83 9.90 22.20
CA GLY A 177 23.43 9.05 23.25
C GLY A 177 24.96 8.90 23.17
N ARG A 178 25.59 9.49 22.14
CA ARG A 178 27.05 9.55 21.95
C ARG A 178 27.79 10.44 22.97
N TYR A 179 27.06 11.20 23.76
CA TYR A 179 27.61 12.13 24.74
C TYR A 179 27.44 11.57 26.15
N ASN A 180 28.53 11.58 26.92
CA ASN A 180 28.53 11.17 28.31
C ASN A 180 28.72 12.38 29.23
N LEU A 181 28.03 12.36 30.37
CA LEU A 181 28.13 13.36 31.42
C LEU A 181 29.11 12.89 32.49
N SER A 182 29.97 13.81 32.93
CA SER A 182 30.93 13.55 34.00
C SER A 182 31.07 14.75 34.93
N PHE A 183 31.44 14.48 36.18
CA PHE A 183 31.80 15.51 37.16
C PHE A 183 33.26 15.95 37.04
N VAL A 184 34.06 15.21 36.27
CA VAL A 184 35.51 15.42 36.14
C VAL A 184 35.80 16.15 34.84
N SER A 185 36.77 17.08 34.86
CA SER A 185 37.15 17.87 33.70
C SER A 185 37.68 16.99 32.57
N GLY A 186 36.84 16.69 31.58
CA GLY A 186 37.18 15.84 30.43
C GLY A 186 36.54 16.27 29.10
N GLY A 187 35.83 17.40 29.06
CA GLY A 187 35.07 17.83 27.89
C GLY A 187 34.52 19.26 27.99
N ALA A 188 33.48 19.56 27.22
CA ALA A 188 32.84 20.87 27.23
C ALA A 188 32.07 21.12 28.54
N THR A 189 32.21 22.32 29.10
CA THR A 189 31.66 22.68 30.40
C THR A 189 30.22 23.18 30.30
N ILE A 190 29.33 22.58 31.08
CA ILE A 190 27.99 23.10 31.37
C ILE A 190 28.10 23.99 32.60
N THR A 191 27.60 25.22 32.50
CA THR A 191 27.62 26.18 33.62
C THR A 191 26.21 26.45 34.16
N ASN A 192 26.13 26.92 35.39
CA ASN A 192 24.90 27.46 35.97
C ASN A 192 24.73 28.96 35.64
N SER A 193 23.66 29.58 36.14
CA SER A 193 23.38 31.02 36.01
C SER A 193 24.45 31.94 36.61
N GLN A 194 25.36 31.40 37.44
CA GLN A 194 26.48 32.11 38.05
C GLN A 194 27.82 31.86 37.32
N ASP A 195 27.79 31.29 36.12
CA ASP A 195 28.96 30.89 35.31
C ASP A 195 29.89 29.85 36.01
N GLN A 196 29.39 29.13 37.02
CA GLN A 196 30.13 28.06 37.68
C GLN A 196 29.96 26.73 36.94
N PRO A 197 31.02 25.91 36.80
CA PRO A 197 30.94 24.61 36.14
C PRO A 197 30.13 23.60 36.96
N VAL A 198 29.07 23.05 36.37
CA VAL A 198 28.18 22.06 37.02
C VAL A 198 28.52 20.64 36.53
N PHE A 199 28.59 20.45 35.21
CA PHE A 199 28.89 19.16 34.58
C PHE A 199 29.82 19.33 33.38
N PHE A 200 30.46 18.25 32.95
CA PHE A 200 31.26 18.20 31.73
C PHE A 200 30.69 17.16 30.77
N VAL A 201 30.52 17.57 29.50
CA VAL A 201 30.07 16.71 28.41
C VAL A 201 31.25 16.33 27.54
N ALA A 202 31.52 15.04 27.43
CA ALA A 202 32.50 14.49 26.51
C ALA A 202 31.82 13.59 25.48
N GLU A 203 32.40 13.50 24.30
CA GLU A 203 31.99 12.52 23.29
C GLU A 203 32.64 11.17 23.62
N GLU A 204 31.86 10.10 23.61
CA GLU A 204 32.38 8.77 23.91
C GLU A 204 33.17 8.24 22.70
N ASP A 205 34.45 7.86 22.90
CA ASP A 205 35.30 7.27 21.86
C ASP A 205 34.81 5.84 21.54
N ALA A 206 33.76 5.71 20.73
CA ALA A 206 33.31 4.42 20.22
C ALA A 206 32.68 4.50 18.83
N ALA A 207 33.13 3.61 17.96
CA ALA A 207 32.73 3.44 16.56
C ALA A 207 31.27 2.96 16.35
N SER A 208 30.35 3.26 17.27
CA SER A 208 28.96 2.79 17.25
C SER A 208 28.02 3.91 17.68
N LEU A 209 27.08 4.26 16.79
CA LEU A 209 25.96 5.21 16.95
C LEU A 209 26.28 6.68 16.64
N GLU A 210 26.65 6.96 15.38
CA GLU A 210 26.26 8.23 14.76
C GLU A 210 24.81 8.08 14.26
N GLN A 211 23.79 8.32 15.09
CA GLN A 211 22.45 8.51 14.57
C GLN A 211 22.34 9.93 14.00
N GLN A 212 22.52 10.05 12.69
CA GLN A 212 22.26 11.31 12.00
C GLN A 212 20.79 11.71 12.18
N GLY A 213 20.55 12.93 12.65
CA GLY A 213 19.19 13.42 12.90
C GLY A 213 18.25 13.24 11.71
N THR A 214 16.97 12.96 11.97
CA THR A 214 15.93 12.60 10.99
C THR A 214 15.86 13.55 9.80
N ILE A 215 16.06 14.86 10.01
CA ILE A 215 16.08 15.89 8.97
C ILE A 215 17.22 15.64 7.97
N SER A 216 18.41 15.26 8.45
CA SER A 216 19.56 14.94 7.62
C SER A 216 19.26 13.74 6.71
N ILE A 217 18.63 12.70 7.25
CA ILE A 217 18.21 11.51 6.49
C ILE A 217 17.22 11.90 5.39
N VAL A 218 16.18 12.68 5.72
CA VAL A 218 15.16 13.13 4.75
C VAL A 218 15.80 13.93 3.61
N LEU A 219 16.70 14.87 3.93
CA LEU A 219 17.42 15.67 2.94
C LEU A 219 18.30 14.82 2.01
N ARG A 220 19.00 13.80 2.56
CA ARG A 220 19.81 12.87 1.77
C ARG A 220 18.96 11.99 0.86
N VAL A 221 17.84 11.46 1.36
CA VAL A 221 16.89 10.70 0.55
C VAL A 221 16.34 11.55 -0.58
N LEU A 222 15.99 12.83 -0.32
CA LEU A 222 15.56 13.77 -1.35
C LEU A 222 16.66 14.01 -2.40
N ALA A 223 17.92 14.17 -1.97
CA ALA A 223 19.06 14.33 -2.87
C ALA A 223 19.27 13.09 -3.77
N ILE A 224 19.17 11.88 -3.20
CA ILE A 224 19.26 10.61 -3.94
C ILE A 224 18.12 10.52 -4.96
N LEU A 225 16.89 10.86 -4.58
CA LEU A 225 15.74 10.88 -5.49
C LEU A 225 15.95 11.84 -6.65
N LEU A 226 16.42 13.07 -6.40
CA LEU A 226 16.72 14.04 -7.46
C LEU A 226 17.84 13.55 -8.40
N MET A 227 18.88 12.92 -7.84
CA MET A 227 19.95 12.31 -8.64
C MET A 227 19.43 11.15 -9.50
N ALA A 228 18.57 10.29 -8.96
CA ALA A 228 17.93 9.21 -9.71
C ALA A 228 17.04 9.75 -10.84
N ILE A 229 16.27 10.81 -10.59
CA ILE A 229 15.46 11.51 -11.60
C ILE A 229 16.38 12.07 -12.71
N PHE A 230 17.51 12.68 -12.35
CA PHE A 230 18.49 13.17 -13.31
C PHE A 230 19.06 12.03 -14.18
N ILE A 231 19.53 10.94 -13.57
CA ILE A 231 20.06 9.77 -14.28
C ILE A 231 19.00 9.17 -15.21
N ASN A 232 17.76 9.03 -14.75
CA ASN A 232 16.63 8.55 -15.55
C ASN A 232 16.39 9.45 -16.77
N SER A 233 16.39 10.78 -16.56
CA SER A 233 16.20 11.76 -17.64
C SER A 233 17.31 11.68 -18.69
N LEU A 234 18.55 11.46 -18.27
CA LEU A 234 19.70 11.30 -19.16
C LEU A 234 19.62 10.00 -19.96
N ALA A 235 19.26 8.89 -19.30
CA ALA A 235 19.02 7.59 -19.94
C ALA A 235 17.90 7.67 -20.99
N LEU A 236 16.82 8.39 -20.70
CA LEU A 236 15.71 8.63 -21.63
C LEU A 236 16.14 9.43 -22.87
N VAL A 237 16.92 10.50 -22.69
CA VAL A 237 17.39 11.29 -23.82
C VAL A 237 18.38 10.49 -24.68
N LEU A 238 19.25 9.69 -24.07
CA LEU A 238 20.15 8.77 -24.78
C LEU A 238 19.35 7.74 -25.59
N SER A 239 18.33 7.13 -24.95
CA SER A 239 17.41 6.19 -25.58
C SER A 239 16.72 6.78 -26.81
N ARG A 240 16.19 8.01 -26.71
CA ARG A 240 15.52 8.70 -27.82
C ARG A 240 16.47 9.11 -28.97
N LYS A 241 17.73 9.43 -28.68
CA LYS A 241 18.68 9.96 -29.69
C LYS A 241 19.58 8.91 -30.34
N ARG A 242 19.95 7.86 -29.61
CA ARG A 242 20.90 6.82 -30.06
C ARG A 242 20.33 5.40 -30.02
N GLY A 243 19.06 5.27 -29.65
CA GLY A 243 18.36 3.99 -29.57
C GLY A 243 18.33 3.44 -28.15
N PHE A 244 17.26 2.67 -27.87
CA PHE A 244 16.93 2.14 -26.55
C PHE A 244 18.10 1.43 -25.85
N VAL A 245 18.83 0.57 -26.56
CA VAL A 245 19.95 -0.21 -25.99
C VAL A 245 21.00 0.70 -25.38
N THR A 246 21.37 1.80 -26.03
CA THR A 246 22.39 2.73 -25.49
C THR A 246 21.92 3.43 -24.22
N GLY A 247 20.62 3.77 -24.12
CA GLY A 247 20.04 4.33 -22.91
C GLY A 247 19.98 3.32 -21.76
N LEU A 248 19.60 2.07 -22.07
CA LEU A 248 19.57 0.97 -21.10
C LEU A 248 20.97 0.63 -20.59
N SER A 249 21.96 0.49 -21.49
CA SER A 249 23.35 0.22 -21.11
C SER A 249 23.92 1.34 -20.24
N PHE A 250 23.61 2.61 -20.55
CA PHE A 250 24.00 3.73 -19.69
C PHE A 250 23.41 3.59 -18.28
N LEU A 251 22.09 3.33 -18.18
CA LEU A 251 21.44 3.15 -16.88
C LEU A 251 22.04 1.99 -16.09
N LEU A 252 22.25 0.84 -16.74
CA LEU A 252 22.79 -0.37 -16.11
C LEU A 252 24.22 -0.15 -15.61
N VAL A 253 25.08 0.48 -16.42
CA VAL A 253 26.45 0.84 -16.01
C VAL A 253 26.43 1.79 -14.81
N VAL A 254 25.59 2.83 -14.83
CA VAL A 254 25.50 3.79 -13.71
C VAL A 254 25.00 3.11 -12.43
N VAL A 255 23.99 2.24 -12.51
CA VAL A 255 23.45 1.53 -11.35
C VAL A 255 24.46 0.54 -10.76
N VAL A 256 25.16 -0.23 -11.61
CA VAL A 256 26.17 -1.20 -11.13
C VAL A 256 27.39 -0.48 -10.56
N THR A 257 27.89 0.56 -11.24
CA THR A 257 29.04 1.34 -10.76
C THR A 257 28.72 2.08 -9.46
N SER A 258 27.52 2.65 -9.31
CA SER A 258 27.12 3.30 -8.07
C SER A 258 26.99 2.31 -6.92
N ARG A 259 26.46 1.11 -7.14
CA ARG A 259 26.40 0.06 -6.10
C ARG A 259 27.77 -0.47 -5.71
N LEU A 260 28.64 -0.73 -6.70
CA LEU A 260 30.01 -1.15 -6.44
C LEU A 260 30.79 -0.07 -5.67
N PHE A 261 30.57 1.21 -5.99
CA PHE A 261 31.15 2.33 -5.25
C PHE A 261 30.68 2.36 -3.79
N VAL A 262 29.38 2.19 -3.52
CA VAL A 262 28.83 2.13 -2.15
C VAL A 262 29.37 0.95 -1.35
N TYR A 263 29.67 -0.18 -1.98
CA TYR A 263 30.29 -1.32 -1.30
C TYR A 263 31.78 -1.13 -1.01
N MET A 264 32.52 -0.45 -1.90
CA MET A 264 33.96 -0.24 -1.76
C MET A 264 34.33 0.97 -0.89
N PHE A 265 33.50 2.03 -0.90
CA PHE A 265 33.79 3.29 -0.22
C PHE A 265 32.71 3.61 0.83
N PRO A 266 33.09 3.85 2.09
CA PRO A 266 32.17 4.31 3.13
C PRO A 266 31.57 5.69 2.80
N PHE A 267 32.33 6.58 2.16
CA PHE A 267 31.86 7.90 1.74
C PHE A 267 31.09 7.82 0.40
N PRO A 268 29.95 8.52 0.20
CA PRO A 268 29.38 9.59 1.02
C PRO A 268 28.19 9.19 1.94
N PHE A 269 27.80 7.92 2.01
CA PHE A 269 26.54 7.52 2.68
C PHE A 269 26.69 6.59 3.89
N ASP A 270 27.88 6.04 4.13
CA ASP A 270 28.26 5.10 5.21
C ASP A 270 27.10 4.29 5.78
N LEU A 271 26.45 3.54 4.88
CA LEU A 271 25.15 2.91 5.17
C LEU A 271 25.25 1.87 6.29
N LYS A 272 26.45 1.29 6.51
CA LYS A 272 26.70 0.26 7.54
C LYS A 272 26.47 0.76 8.97
N LYS A 273 26.48 2.07 9.20
CA LYS A 273 26.17 2.68 10.51
C LYS A 273 24.69 2.56 10.89
N TYR A 274 23.81 2.31 9.93
CA TYR A 274 22.37 2.21 10.19
C TYR A 274 21.96 0.76 10.54
N PRO A 275 21.07 0.55 11.53
CA PRO A 275 20.64 -0.79 11.94
C PRO A 275 20.09 -1.66 10.80
N LEU A 276 19.43 -1.04 9.81
CA LEU A 276 18.87 -1.72 8.64
C LEU A 276 19.94 -2.38 7.75
N PHE A 277 21.17 -1.87 7.78
CA PHE A 277 22.31 -2.38 7.01
C PHE A 277 23.23 -3.27 7.84
N GLY A 278 22.84 -3.60 9.08
CA GLY A 278 23.52 -4.58 9.91
C GLY A 278 23.18 -6.02 9.49
N PRO A 279 24.15 -6.95 9.52
CA PRO A 279 23.90 -8.36 9.21
C PRO A 279 23.04 -9.08 10.27
N GLU A 280 22.90 -8.50 11.47
CA GLU A 280 22.13 -9.07 12.59
C GLU A 280 20.63 -9.20 12.29
N VAL A 281 20.09 -8.38 11.39
CA VAL A 281 18.65 -8.38 11.06
C VAL A 281 18.35 -9.43 9.99
N PHE A 282 19.17 -9.48 8.95
CA PHE A 282 19.02 -10.35 7.78
C PHE A 282 20.32 -10.39 7.00
N ALA A 283 20.80 -11.59 6.65
CA ALA A 283 21.90 -11.77 5.70
C ALA A 283 21.72 -13.10 4.98
N SER A 284 21.50 -13.06 3.66
CA SER A 284 21.27 -14.28 2.87
C SER A 284 22.42 -14.62 1.91
N SER A 285 23.16 -13.62 1.41
CA SER A 285 24.23 -13.84 0.45
C SER A 285 25.22 -12.68 0.40
N ALA A 286 26.35 -12.86 -0.29
CA ALA A 286 27.30 -11.77 -0.55
C ALA A 286 26.67 -10.58 -1.30
N LEU A 287 25.59 -10.81 -2.07
CA LEU A 287 24.84 -9.76 -2.77
C LEU A 287 23.81 -9.06 -1.87
N HIS A 288 23.38 -9.75 -0.82
CA HIS A 288 22.39 -9.30 0.17
C HIS A 288 22.94 -9.46 1.60
N PRO A 289 23.99 -8.69 1.96
CA PRO A 289 24.61 -8.77 3.28
C PRO A 289 23.75 -8.15 4.39
N SER A 290 22.69 -7.42 4.03
CA SER A 290 21.77 -6.77 4.95
C SER A 290 20.36 -6.64 4.36
N LEU A 291 19.36 -6.37 5.21
CA LEU A 291 17.99 -6.08 4.77
C LEU A 291 17.93 -4.79 3.92
N GLY A 292 18.68 -3.77 4.33
CA GLY A 292 18.78 -2.50 3.61
C GLY A 292 19.39 -2.65 2.21
N ASP A 293 20.38 -3.52 2.06
CA ASP A 293 20.96 -3.83 0.76
C ASP A 293 19.97 -4.56 -0.15
N LEU A 294 19.18 -5.49 0.39
CA LEU A 294 18.10 -6.14 -0.35
C LEU A 294 17.03 -5.13 -0.79
N LEU A 295 16.65 -4.18 0.07
CA LEU A 295 15.73 -3.09 -0.27
C LEU A 295 16.25 -2.24 -1.45
N ILE A 296 17.49 -1.75 -1.35
CA ILE A 296 18.10 -0.95 -2.41
C ILE A 296 18.18 -1.75 -3.72
N ASN A 297 18.66 -3.00 -3.67
CA ASN A 297 18.80 -3.83 -4.86
C ASN A 297 17.44 -4.10 -5.52
N THR A 298 16.38 -4.30 -4.73
CA THR A 298 15.02 -4.52 -5.25
C THR A 298 14.43 -3.25 -5.87
N ILE A 299 14.62 -2.08 -5.26
CA ILE A 299 14.18 -0.79 -5.83
C ILE A 299 14.94 -0.49 -7.14
N LEU A 300 16.25 -0.76 -7.20
CA LEU A 300 17.05 -0.57 -8.40
C LEU A 300 16.65 -1.55 -9.52
N LEU A 301 16.39 -2.82 -9.18
CA LEU A 301 15.84 -3.79 -10.12
C LEU A 301 14.50 -3.31 -10.68
N PHE A 302 13.60 -2.86 -9.80
CA PHE A 302 12.32 -2.28 -10.20
C PHE A 302 12.50 -1.09 -11.16
N TRP A 303 13.43 -0.18 -10.87
CA TRP A 303 13.70 0.97 -11.72
C TRP A 303 14.19 0.56 -13.12
N ILE A 304 15.08 -0.42 -13.22
CA ILE A 304 15.56 -0.96 -14.51
C ILE A 304 14.41 -1.61 -15.28
N VAL A 305 13.65 -2.49 -14.64
CA VAL A 305 12.51 -3.19 -15.26
C VAL A 305 11.44 -2.19 -15.73
N TRP A 306 11.15 -1.19 -14.91
CA TRP A 306 10.24 -0.10 -15.25
C TRP A 306 10.75 0.69 -16.47
N PHE A 307 12.04 1.05 -16.51
CA PHE A 307 12.64 1.73 -17.65
C PHE A 307 12.51 0.90 -18.94
N ILE A 308 12.76 -0.42 -18.88
CA ILE A 308 12.61 -1.32 -20.02
C ILE A 308 11.15 -1.33 -20.50
N LYS A 309 10.20 -1.59 -19.59
CA LYS A 309 8.79 -1.72 -19.93
C LYS A 309 8.22 -0.47 -20.60
N PHE A 310 8.59 0.73 -20.15
CA PHE A 310 8.02 1.96 -20.71
C PHE A 310 8.76 2.51 -21.93
N ASN A 311 10.02 2.15 -22.14
CA ASN A 311 10.85 2.74 -23.20
C ASN A 311 11.23 1.79 -24.34
N HIS A 312 10.86 0.49 -24.27
CA HIS A 312 11.18 -0.51 -25.31
C HIS A 312 10.63 -0.14 -26.71
N LYS A 313 9.54 0.63 -26.81
CA LYS A 313 8.96 1.07 -28.09
C LYS A 313 9.88 2.00 -28.91
N ASN A 314 10.92 2.56 -28.28
CA ASN A 314 11.98 3.32 -28.96
C ASN A 314 13.09 2.43 -29.54
N LEU A 315 12.94 1.10 -29.51
CA LEU A 315 13.67 0.25 -30.45
C LEU A 315 13.23 0.67 -31.86
N GLY A 316 14.14 1.23 -32.64
CA GLY A 316 13.97 1.24 -34.10
C GLY A 316 13.63 -0.18 -34.57
N LYS A 317 12.89 -0.34 -35.67
CA LYS A 317 12.51 -1.66 -36.23
C LYS A 317 13.78 -2.49 -36.52
N VAL A 318 14.29 -3.20 -35.52
CA VAL A 318 15.35 -4.19 -35.71
C VAL A 318 14.67 -5.40 -36.31
N THR A 319 14.84 -5.61 -37.60
CA THR A 319 14.33 -6.79 -38.31
C THR A 319 15.21 -7.99 -37.93
N LEU A 320 14.91 -8.61 -36.80
CA LEU A 320 15.47 -9.92 -36.43
C LEU A 320 15.09 -10.96 -37.49
N GLY A 321 16.07 -11.73 -37.98
CA GLY A 321 15.83 -12.87 -38.87
C GLY A 321 14.97 -13.95 -38.20
N VAL A 322 14.31 -14.79 -39.00
CA VAL A 322 13.32 -15.79 -38.52
C VAL A 322 13.92 -16.73 -37.46
N THR A 323 15.15 -17.20 -37.66
CA THR A 323 15.86 -18.08 -36.70
C THR A 323 16.15 -17.37 -35.39
N ALA A 324 16.62 -16.11 -35.45
CA ALA A 324 16.90 -15.32 -34.26
C ALA A 324 15.63 -15.08 -33.44
N ARG A 325 14.48 -14.83 -34.08
CA ARG A 325 13.18 -14.68 -33.39
C ARG A 325 12.77 -15.95 -32.64
N LYS A 326 12.91 -17.12 -33.27
CA LYS A 326 12.61 -18.41 -32.63
C LYS A 326 13.52 -18.68 -31.44
N ILE A 327 14.81 -18.42 -31.57
CA ILE A 327 15.79 -18.57 -30.47
C ILE A 327 15.44 -17.62 -29.31
N THR A 328 15.14 -16.34 -29.59
CA THR A 328 14.76 -15.38 -28.54
C THR A 328 13.49 -15.78 -27.80
N GLY A 329 12.50 -16.33 -28.50
CA GLY A 329 11.28 -16.80 -27.86
C GLY A 329 11.48 -18.08 -27.04
N ALA A 330 12.37 -18.98 -27.48
CA ALA A 330 12.73 -20.18 -26.72
C ALA A 330 13.51 -19.81 -25.45
N LEU A 331 14.49 -18.91 -25.56
CA LEU A 331 15.23 -18.39 -24.39
C LEU A 331 14.30 -17.70 -23.40
N ALA A 332 13.27 -16.98 -23.86
CA ALA A 332 12.29 -16.35 -22.98
C ALA A 332 11.45 -17.38 -22.18
N LEU A 333 11.10 -18.52 -22.79
CA LEU A 333 10.41 -19.62 -22.10
C LEU A 333 11.28 -20.28 -21.03
N LEU A 334 12.58 -20.42 -21.28
CA LEU A 334 13.54 -20.97 -20.31
C LEU A 334 13.87 -19.97 -19.19
N ALA A 335 13.93 -18.68 -19.51
CA ALA A 335 14.24 -17.64 -18.52
C ALA A 335 13.12 -17.46 -17.48
N LEU A 336 11.86 -17.74 -17.83
CA LEU A 336 10.72 -17.53 -16.93
C LEU A 336 10.80 -18.41 -15.67
N PRO A 337 10.94 -19.76 -15.74
CA PRO A 337 11.16 -20.60 -14.57
C PRO A 337 12.36 -20.20 -13.71
N LEU A 338 13.49 -19.83 -14.33
CA LEU A 338 14.69 -19.37 -13.60
C LEU A 338 14.40 -18.11 -12.78
N CYS A 339 13.73 -17.12 -13.38
CA CYS A 339 13.35 -15.89 -12.68
C CYS A 339 12.41 -16.19 -11.51
N THR A 340 11.47 -17.13 -11.67
CA THR A 340 10.55 -17.51 -10.61
C THR A 340 11.27 -18.16 -9.43
N MET A 341 12.20 -19.09 -9.69
CA MET A 341 12.97 -19.74 -8.62
C MET A 341 13.79 -18.73 -7.83
N VAL A 342 14.51 -17.83 -8.51
CA VAL A 342 15.28 -16.75 -7.84
C VAL A 342 14.38 -15.90 -6.96
N VAL A 343 13.21 -15.48 -7.45
CA VAL A 343 12.26 -14.68 -6.66
C VAL A 343 11.72 -15.48 -5.47
N SER A 344 11.36 -16.75 -5.67
CA SER A 344 10.87 -17.62 -4.60
C SER A 344 11.91 -17.83 -3.52
N ASP A 345 13.15 -18.13 -3.88
CA ASP A 345 14.25 -18.32 -2.94
C ASP A 345 14.55 -17.03 -2.15
N THR A 346 14.50 -15.87 -2.82
CA THR A 346 14.67 -14.58 -2.15
C THR A 346 13.56 -14.33 -1.14
N LEU A 347 12.29 -14.62 -1.50
CA LEU A 347 11.15 -14.51 -0.59
C LEU A 347 11.24 -15.50 0.58
N SER A 348 11.66 -16.73 0.33
CA SER A 348 11.88 -17.75 1.37
C SER A 348 12.99 -17.34 2.33
N SER A 349 14.13 -16.86 1.84
CA SER A 349 15.25 -16.38 2.67
C SER A 349 14.83 -15.22 3.57
N LEU A 350 13.99 -14.30 3.06
CA LEU A 350 13.51 -13.14 3.83
C LEU A 350 12.73 -13.54 5.08
N VAL A 351 12.06 -14.70 5.05
CA VAL A 351 11.38 -15.26 6.21
C VAL A 351 12.36 -16.12 7.01
N LEU A 352 12.93 -17.16 6.41
CA LEU A 352 13.70 -18.19 7.11
C LEU A 352 15.03 -17.73 7.73
N ASP A 353 15.76 -16.83 7.07
CA ASP A 353 17.10 -16.38 7.49
C ASP A 353 17.04 -15.11 8.34
N SER A 354 15.84 -14.61 8.63
CA SER A 354 15.62 -13.44 9.45
C SER A 354 15.48 -13.83 10.92
N SER A 355 16.35 -13.29 11.78
CA SER A 355 16.33 -13.55 13.22
C SER A 355 15.48 -12.54 13.99
N ARG A 356 15.40 -11.30 13.50
CA ARG A 356 14.73 -10.16 14.16
C ARG A 356 13.44 -9.71 13.47
N ILE A 357 13.02 -10.32 12.38
CA ILE A 357 11.82 -9.92 11.64
C ILE A 357 10.64 -10.77 12.13
N SER A 358 9.68 -10.12 12.80
CA SER A 358 8.44 -10.80 13.20
C SER A 358 7.43 -10.74 12.05
N PHE A 359 7.03 -11.91 11.55
CA PHE A 359 5.94 -12.04 10.58
C PHE A 359 4.60 -12.40 11.24
N ASP A 360 4.43 -12.14 12.56
CA ASP A 360 3.12 -12.26 13.21
C ASP A 360 2.20 -11.09 12.83
N VAL A 361 1.52 -11.23 11.70
CA VAL A 361 0.58 -10.23 11.18
C VAL A 361 -0.68 -10.05 12.02
N THR A 362 -0.96 -10.96 12.95
CA THR A 362 -2.14 -10.86 13.81
C THR A 362 -1.96 -9.88 14.98
N SER A 363 -0.70 -9.54 15.26
CA SER A 363 -0.28 -8.61 16.32
C SER A 363 0.35 -7.35 15.69
N PHE A 364 -0.49 -6.40 15.25
CA PHE A 364 -0.10 -5.16 14.57
C PHE A 364 0.99 -4.36 15.29
N PHE A 365 0.91 -4.21 16.61
CA PHE A 365 1.91 -3.45 17.38
C PHE A 365 3.22 -4.20 17.62
N ASP A 366 3.24 -5.52 17.36
CA ASP A 366 4.47 -6.33 17.40
C ASP A 366 5.19 -6.31 16.03
N LEU A 367 4.58 -5.74 14.99
CA LEU A 367 5.22 -5.52 13.69
C LEU A 367 6.27 -4.39 13.81
N ASN A 368 7.53 -4.74 13.58
CA ASN A 368 8.62 -3.78 13.63
C ASN A 368 8.87 -3.13 12.27
N ILE A 369 9.75 -2.11 12.25
CA ILE A 369 10.12 -1.41 11.01
C ILE A 369 10.73 -2.37 9.96
N TYR A 370 11.41 -3.43 10.41
CA TYR A 370 11.98 -4.44 9.51
C TYR A 370 10.90 -5.24 8.79
N THR A 371 9.79 -5.58 9.46
CA THR A 371 8.64 -6.25 8.81
C THR A 371 7.99 -5.36 7.75
N VAL A 372 7.83 -4.05 8.04
CA VAL A 372 7.32 -3.09 7.05
C VAL A 372 8.25 -2.99 5.85
N VAL A 373 9.57 -2.90 6.08
CA VAL A 373 10.57 -2.90 5.00
C VAL A 373 10.51 -4.21 4.20
N SER A 374 10.37 -5.36 4.86
CA SER A 374 10.18 -6.66 4.20
C SER A 374 8.95 -6.68 3.31
N PHE A 375 7.79 -6.16 3.76
CA PHE A 375 6.61 -6.05 2.91
C PHE A 375 6.84 -5.12 1.70
N ILE A 376 7.57 -4.01 1.89
CA ILE A 376 7.96 -3.11 0.78
C ILE A 376 8.85 -3.85 -0.24
N ILE A 377 9.85 -4.61 0.24
CA ILE A 377 10.72 -5.45 -0.60
C ILE A 377 9.87 -6.44 -1.40
N ILE A 378 8.97 -7.17 -0.73
CA ILE A 378 8.09 -8.15 -1.35
C ILE A 378 7.25 -7.50 -2.46
N CYS A 379 6.61 -6.36 -2.20
CA CYS A 379 5.80 -5.68 -3.20
C CYS A 379 6.62 -5.18 -4.41
N PHE A 380 7.81 -4.59 -4.20
CA PHE A 380 8.67 -4.16 -5.31
C PHE A 380 9.22 -5.35 -6.10
N LEU A 381 9.60 -6.43 -5.43
CA LEU A 381 10.08 -7.66 -6.05
C LEU A 381 8.99 -8.28 -6.92
N LEU A 382 7.75 -8.34 -6.41
CA LEU A 382 6.60 -8.88 -7.15
C LEU A 382 6.20 -8.01 -8.33
N LEU A 383 6.20 -6.70 -8.18
CA LEU A 383 5.89 -5.78 -9.26
C LEU A 383 6.97 -5.85 -10.37
N SER A 384 8.24 -6.00 -9.99
CA SER A 384 9.35 -6.24 -10.91
C SER A 384 9.20 -7.57 -11.64
N TYR A 385 8.97 -8.64 -10.89
CA TYR A 385 8.75 -9.98 -11.42
C TYR A 385 7.57 -10.01 -12.39
N PHE A 386 6.45 -9.38 -12.04
CA PHE A 386 5.27 -9.31 -12.88
C PHE A 386 5.57 -8.66 -14.25
N TYR A 387 6.30 -7.54 -14.27
CA TYR A 387 6.70 -6.88 -15.51
C TYR A 387 7.69 -7.71 -16.34
N VAL A 388 8.64 -8.37 -15.68
CA VAL A 388 9.56 -9.31 -16.36
C VAL A 388 8.79 -10.48 -16.95
N ALA A 389 7.89 -11.10 -16.20
CA ALA A 389 7.07 -12.22 -16.64
C ALA A 389 6.18 -11.84 -17.82
N GLN A 390 5.55 -10.66 -17.80
CA GLN A 390 4.81 -10.12 -18.95
C GLN A 390 5.69 -9.96 -20.20
N MET A 391 6.91 -9.44 -20.04
CA MET A 391 7.84 -9.25 -21.15
C MET A 391 8.31 -10.59 -21.72
N LEU A 392 8.66 -11.56 -20.87
CA LEU A 392 9.07 -12.89 -21.28
C LEU A 392 7.93 -13.64 -21.97
N ALA A 393 6.69 -13.55 -21.46
CA ALA A 393 5.51 -14.11 -22.10
C ALA A 393 5.20 -13.43 -23.46
N ALA A 394 5.46 -12.13 -23.60
CA ALA A 394 5.33 -11.45 -24.89
C ALA A 394 6.38 -11.95 -25.90
N LEU A 395 7.63 -12.15 -25.46
CA LEU A 395 8.73 -12.65 -26.28
C LEU A 395 8.54 -14.12 -26.67
N SER A 396 7.95 -14.95 -25.80
CA SER A 396 7.70 -16.37 -26.10
C SER A 396 6.77 -16.59 -27.31
N LYS A 397 5.93 -15.59 -27.65
CA LYS A 397 5.07 -15.62 -28.84
C LYS A 397 5.86 -15.67 -30.16
N LEU A 398 7.12 -15.25 -30.16
CA LEU A 398 8.00 -15.26 -31.33
C LEU A 398 8.37 -16.67 -31.82
N VAL A 399 8.12 -17.71 -31.01
CA VAL A 399 8.37 -19.12 -31.40
C VAL A 399 7.34 -19.64 -32.41
N HIS A 400 6.20 -18.94 -32.60
CA HIS A 400 5.09 -19.33 -33.50
C HIS A 400 4.53 -20.75 -33.25
N THR A 401 4.71 -21.30 -32.04
CA THR A 401 4.10 -22.57 -31.61
C THR A 401 2.77 -22.32 -30.90
N GLY A 402 1.86 -23.30 -30.91
CA GLY A 402 0.61 -23.22 -30.14
C GLY A 402 0.86 -23.16 -28.62
N LEU A 403 -0.11 -22.63 -27.87
CA LEU A 403 -0.03 -22.48 -26.40
C LEU A 403 0.37 -23.79 -25.69
N TYR A 404 -0.20 -24.90 -26.13
CA TYR A 404 0.06 -26.25 -25.61
C TYR A 404 1.56 -26.61 -25.59
N TRP A 405 2.26 -26.40 -26.71
CA TRP A 405 3.69 -26.71 -26.81
C TRP A 405 4.56 -25.80 -25.96
N ARG A 406 4.18 -24.52 -25.81
CA ARG A 406 4.92 -23.59 -24.94
C ARG A 406 4.81 -24.00 -23.47
N VAL A 407 3.64 -24.46 -23.04
CA VAL A 407 3.42 -24.99 -21.68
C VAL A 407 4.23 -26.26 -21.45
N ILE A 408 4.31 -27.17 -22.43
CA ILE A 408 5.15 -28.39 -22.33
C ILE A 408 6.63 -28.04 -22.17
N ILE A 409 7.15 -27.11 -22.98
CA ILE A 409 8.56 -26.68 -22.89
C ILE A 409 8.83 -26.10 -21.51
N LEU A 410 7.93 -25.24 -21.03
CA LEU A 410 8.02 -24.61 -19.72
C LEU A 410 8.01 -25.68 -18.61
N LEU A 411 7.03 -26.60 -18.61
CA LEU A 411 6.94 -27.69 -17.63
C LEU A 411 8.19 -28.57 -17.62
N SER A 412 8.66 -28.96 -18.81
CA SER A 412 9.84 -29.84 -18.95
C SER A 412 11.10 -29.18 -18.38
N PHE A 413 11.28 -27.88 -18.65
CA PHE A 413 12.41 -27.14 -18.12
C PHE A 413 12.30 -26.87 -16.61
N SER A 414 11.10 -26.59 -16.11
CA SER A 414 10.86 -26.46 -14.66
C SER A 414 11.15 -27.76 -13.90
N LEU A 415 10.76 -28.92 -14.45
CA LEU A 415 11.11 -30.24 -13.88
C LEU A 415 12.61 -30.52 -13.97
N PHE A 416 13.29 -30.07 -15.03
CA PHE A 416 14.74 -30.17 -15.14
C PHE A 416 15.45 -29.34 -14.05
N LEU A 417 15.00 -28.11 -13.78
CA LEU A 417 15.56 -27.29 -12.69
C LEU A 417 15.32 -27.91 -11.32
N LEU A 418 14.14 -28.50 -11.09
CA LEU A 418 13.81 -29.22 -9.86
C LEU A 418 14.80 -30.36 -9.57
N SER A 419 15.30 -31.03 -10.62
CA SER A 419 16.30 -32.09 -10.46
C SER A 419 17.59 -31.63 -9.78
N PHE A 420 17.94 -30.34 -9.85
CA PHE A 420 19.12 -29.79 -9.19
C PHE A 420 18.86 -29.37 -7.75
N THR A 421 17.61 -29.08 -7.38
CA THR A 421 17.25 -28.63 -6.02
C THR A 421 16.86 -29.77 -5.08
N LEU A 422 16.57 -30.95 -5.62
CA LEU A 422 16.25 -32.17 -4.87
C LEU A 422 17.40 -32.74 -4.02
N SER A 423 18.65 -32.30 -4.20
CA SER A 423 19.79 -32.79 -3.41
C SER A 423 19.97 -32.10 -2.06
N GLY A 424 19.13 -31.11 -1.72
CA GLY A 424 19.17 -30.38 -0.45
C GLY A 424 18.00 -30.71 0.46
N ASP A 425 18.05 -30.22 1.70
CA ASP A 425 16.99 -30.28 2.74
C ASP A 425 15.74 -29.44 2.40
N ASN A 426 15.55 -29.12 1.11
CA ASN A 426 14.52 -28.22 0.62
C ASN A 426 13.17 -28.93 0.45
N ASP A 427 12.11 -28.28 0.92
CA ASP A 427 10.73 -28.78 0.87
C ASP A 427 10.28 -29.13 -0.55
N THR A 428 10.25 -30.43 -0.85
CA THR A 428 9.87 -30.98 -2.16
C THR A 428 8.45 -30.55 -2.57
N LEU A 429 7.52 -30.49 -1.62
CA LEU A 429 6.12 -30.11 -1.84
C LEU A 429 5.97 -28.66 -2.33
N LEU A 430 6.76 -27.74 -1.76
CA LEU A 430 6.75 -26.33 -2.16
C LEU A 430 7.19 -26.18 -3.61
N ASN A 431 8.27 -26.87 -4.00
CA ASN A 431 8.81 -26.77 -5.36
C ASN A 431 7.81 -27.29 -6.41
N PHE A 432 7.07 -28.37 -6.15
CA PHE A 432 5.99 -28.81 -7.05
C PHE A 432 4.86 -27.78 -7.17
N SER A 433 4.52 -27.11 -6.07
CA SER A 433 3.50 -26.05 -6.07
C SER A 433 3.94 -24.83 -6.89
N ILE A 434 5.24 -24.48 -6.83
CA ILE A 434 5.81 -23.41 -7.67
C ILE A 434 5.68 -23.77 -9.16
N ILE A 435 5.93 -25.02 -9.57
CA ILE A 435 5.80 -25.43 -10.97
C ILE A 435 4.35 -25.29 -11.46
N ALA A 436 3.39 -25.80 -10.69
CA ALA A 436 1.97 -25.66 -10.99
C ALA A 436 1.57 -24.17 -11.09
N TRP A 437 2.11 -23.35 -10.18
CA TRP A 437 1.88 -21.92 -10.16
C TRP A 437 2.45 -21.20 -11.39
N ILE A 438 3.65 -21.54 -11.88
CA ILE A 438 4.22 -20.91 -13.09
C ILE A 438 3.35 -21.20 -14.32
N ILE A 439 2.82 -22.43 -14.44
CA ILE A 439 1.93 -22.80 -15.54
C ILE A 439 0.65 -21.97 -15.49
N LEU A 440 0.06 -21.86 -14.30
CA LEU A 440 -1.14 -21.07 -14.08
C LEU A 440 -0.87 -19.58 -14.35
N LEU A 441 0.24 -19.03 -13.87
CA LEU A 441 0.67 -17.66 -14.17
C LEU A 441 0.81 -17.44 -15.69
N TYR A 442 1.46 -18.35 -16.40
CA TYR A 442 1.66 -18.24 -17.85
C TYR A 442 0.33 -18.28 -18.61
N PHE A 443 -0.60 -19.13 -18.20
CA PHE A 443 -1.95 -19.17 -18.75
C PHE A 443 -2.70 -17.85 -18.52
N PHE A 444 -2.65 -17.31 -17.30
CA PHE A 444 -3.23 -16.00 -16.97
C PHE A 444 -2.59 -14.86 -17.78
N LEU A 445 -1.28 -14.91 -18.03
CA LEU A 445 -0.57 -13.91 -18.83
C LEU A 445 -1.03 -13.93 -20.29
N GLU A 446 -1.36 -15.11 -20.82
CA GLU A 446 -1.86 -15.24 -22.19
C GLU A 446 -3.28 -14.68 -22.35
N LEU A 447 -4.15 -14.91 -21.38
CA LEU A 447 -5.50 -14.32 -21.31
C LEU A 447 -5.45 -12.78 -21.30
N GLY A 448 -4.48 -12.20 -20.59
CA GLY A 448 -4.26 -10.75 -20.48
C GLY A 448 -3.44 -10.14 -21.61
N SER A 449 -3.18 -10.86 -22.71
CA SER A 449 -2.12 -10.46 -23.64
C SER A 449 -2.39 -9.18 -24.45
N ALA A 450 -3.65 -8.74 -24.56
CA ALA A 450 -4.01 -7.44 -25.13
C ALA A 450 -3.51 -6.24 -24.29
N ASP A 451 -3.29 -6.45 -22.99
CA ASP A 451 -2.91 -5.39 -22.05
C ASP A 451 -1.39 -5.28 -21.82
N ILE A 452 -0.58 -6.13 -22.46
CA ILE A 452 0.89 -6.15 -22.30
C ILE A 452 1.53 -4.79 -22.58
N ALA A 453 0.92 -4.00 -23.49
CA ALA A 453 1.42 -2.69 -23.88
C ALA A 453 0.97 -1.53 -22.97
N GLN A 454 0.12 -1.79 -21.96
CA GLN A 454 -0.44 -0.78 -21.06
C GLN A 454 0.23 -0.81 -19.67
N SER A 455 0.19 0.32 -18.94
CA SER A 455 0.63 0.39 -17.54
C SER A 455 -0.20 -0.54 -16.65
N PHE A 456 0.39 -1.08 -15.58
CA PHE A 456 -0.29 -2.01 -14.66
C PHE A 456 -1.66 -1.52 -14.19
N TYR A 457 -1.74 -0.26 -13.75
CA TYR A 457 -2.97 0.36 -13.25
C TYR A 457 -4.00 0.73 -14.34
N ARG A 458 -3.61 0.76 -15.63
CA ARG A 458 -4.53 1.02 -16.76
C ARG A 458 -5.12 -0.25 -17.34
N SER A 459 -4.51 -1.40 -17.04
CA SER A 459 -5.02 -2.71 -17.47
C SER A 459 -6.41 -2.94 -16.88
N SER A 460 -7.31 -3.45 -17.71
CA SER A 460 -8.64 -3.86 -17.24
C SER A 460 -8.61 -5.07 -16.30
N TYR A 461 -7.43 -5.70 -16.16
CA TYR A 461 -7.14 -6.84 -15.29
C TYR A 461 -6.29 -6.48 -14.07
N PHE A 462 -6.04 -5.20 -13.79
CA PHE A 462 -5.24 -4.76 -12.64
C PHE A 462 -5.65 -5.43 -11.32
N ILE A 463 -6.95 -5.42 -11.01
CA ILE A 463 -7.48 -5.98 -9.77
C ILE A 463 -7.31 -7.51 -9.72
N PRO A 464 -7.75 -8.28 -10.75
CA PRO A 464 -7.45 -9.73 -10.81
C PRO A 464 -5.97 -10.07 -10.68
N TRP A 465 -5.08 -9.31 -11.34
CA TRP A 465 -3.63 -9.53 -11.23
C TRP A 465 -3.10 -9.31 -9.83
N SER A 466 -3.54 -8.23 -9.19
CA SER A 466 -3.14 -7.90 -7.83
C SER A 466 -3.63 -8.97 -6.85
N ILE A 467 -4.87 -9.42 -6.97
CA ILE A 467 -5.42 -10.51 -6.14
C ILE A 467 -4.61 -11.80 -6.33
N PHE A 468 -4.38 -12.20 -7.58
CA PHE A 468 -3.65 -13.43 -7.87
C PHE A 468 -2.24 -13.42 -7.29
N LEU A 469 -1.48 -12.34 -7.52
CA LEU A 469 -0.11 -12.22 -7.02
C LEU A 469 -0.04 -12.16 -5.49
N MET A 470 -0.90 -11.35 -4.85
CA MET A 470 -0.88 -11.19 -3.40
C MET A 470 -1.36 -12.45 -2.68
N ALA A 471 -2.36 -13.15 -3.21
CA ALA A 471 -2.82 -14.42 -2.64
C ALA A 471 -1.74 -15.50 -2.73
N SER A 472 -1.00 -15.53 -3.85
CA SER A 472 0.08 -16.49 -4.06
C SER A 472 1.25 -16.27 -3.08
N VAL A 473 1.65 -15.02 -2.88
CA VAL A 473 2.74 -14.71 -1.93
C VAL A 473 2.29 -14.83 -0.49
N SER A 474 1.05 -14.46 -0.16
CA SER A 474 0.48 -14.74 1.16
C SER A 474 0.57 -16.24 1.48
N ALA A 475 0.16 -17.11 0.56
CA ALA A 475 0.28 -18.56 0.73
C ALA A 475 1.73 -19.02 0.93
N LEU A 476 2.69 -18.47 0.17
CA LEU A 476 4.11 -18.75 0.35
C LEU A 476 4.62 -18.31 1.73
N LEU A 477 4.28 -17.10 2.17
CA LEU A 477 4.72 -16.56 3.46
C LEU A 477 4.15 -17.38 4.63
N ILE A 478 2.89 -17.81 4.56
CA ILE A 478 2.30 -18.68 5.60
C ILE A 478 3.03 -20.02 5.65
N PHE A 479 3.32 -20.62 4.50
CA PHE A 479 4.04 -21.88 4.44
C PHE A 479 5.43 -21.75 5.09
N GLN A 480 6.17 -20.69 4.75
CA GLN A 480 7.51 -20.44 5.32
C GLN A 480 7.46 -20.07 6.82
N ASN A 481 6.48 -19.26 7.22
CA ASN A 481 6.28 -18.89 8.62
C ASN A 481 5.85 -20.10 9.46
N GLY A 482 5.07 -21.03 8.88
CA GLY A 482 4.74 -22.31 9.50
C GLY A 482 5.97 -23.15 9.82
N GLN A 483 6.96 -23.18 8.92
CA GLN A 483 8.23 -23.88 9.16
C GLN A 483 9.05 -23.25 10.29
N LEU A 484 9.16 -21.92 10.31
CA LEU A 484 9.79 -21.20 11.43
C LEU A 484 9.10 -21.49 12.76
N GLU A 485 7.77 -21.54 12.73
CA GLU A 485 6.99 -21.81 13.91
C GLU A 485 7.20 -23.24 14.43
N HIS A 486 7.30 -24.23 13.55
CA HIS A 486 7.63 -25.60 13.92
C HIS A 486 9.00 -25.68 14.60
N ARG A 487 10.01 -24.98 14.06
CA ARG A 487 11.33 -24.84 14.70
C ARG A 487 11.24 -24.16 16.07
N LYS A 488 10.39 -23.14 16.21
CA LYS A 488 10.15 -22.44 17.48
C LYS A 488 9.51 -23.35 18.52
N ARG A 489 8.44 -24.09 18.17
CA ARG A 489 7.78 -25.04 19.09
C ARG A 489 8.73 -26.15 19.53
N LYS A 490 9.55 -26.65 18.61
CA LYS A 490 10.59 -27.63 18.94
C LYS A 490 11.58 -27.08 19.95
N THR A 491 12.08 -25.86 19.73
CA THR A 491 12.99 -25.19 20.67
C THR A 491 12.36 -25.00 22.05
N ILE A 492 11.06 -24.63 22.10
CA ILE A 492 10.29 -24.55 23.36
C ILE A 492 10.18 -25.92 24.03
N ALA A 493 9.83 -26.96 23.27
CA ALA A 493 9.69 -28.31 23.79
C ALA A 493 11.03 -28.86 24.32
N ASP A 494 12.13 -28.62 23.61
CA ASP A 494 13.49 -28.94 24.03
C ASP A 494 13.84 -28.24 25.34
N GLY A 495 13.60 -26.93 25.44
CA GLY A 495 13.84 -26.15 26.65
C GLY A 495 13.04 -26.64 27.86
N LEU A 496 11.75 -26.94 27.67
CA LEU A 496 10.86 -27.50 28.72
C LEU A 496 11.22 -28.92 29.13
N SER A 497 11.99 -29.63 28.30
CA SER A 497 12.33 -31.03 28.54
C SER A 497 13.56 -31.22 29.43
N LEU A 498 14.40 -30.19 29.59
CA LEU A 498 15.66 -30.22 30.33
C LEU A 498 15.49 -30.51 31.85
N LYS A 499 16.56 -31.01 32.47
CA LYS A 499 16.59 -31.49 33.87
C LYS A 499 16.60 -30.37 34.92
N SER A 500 16.99 -29.16 34.54
CA SER A 500 16.90 -27.92 35.31
C SER A 500 16.27 -26.88 34.38
N ASP A 501 15.62 -25.87 34.95
CA ASP A 501 15.17 -24.73 34.14
C ASP A 501 16.42 -24.00 33.65
N TYR A 502 16.82 -24.26 32.40
CA TYR A 502 18.01 -23.71 31.75
C TYR A 502 18.03 -22.18 31.84
N THR A 503 16.85 -21.57 31.73
CA THR A 503 16.61 -20.14 31.92
C THR A 503 17.02 -19.68 33.31
N SER A 504 16.43 -20.30 34.34
CA SER A 504 16.72 -19.97 35.73
C SER A 504 18.19 -20.22 36.07
N ALA A 505 18.78 -21.32 35.60
CA ALA A 505 20.20 -21.61 35.82
C ALA A 505 21.13 -20.57 35.17
N THR A 506 20.80 -20.10 33.96
CA THR A 506 21.58 -19.06 33.25
C THR A 506 21.42 -17.69 33.90
N ILE A 507 20.20 -17.34 34.32
CA ILE A 507 19.95 -16.09 35.06
C ILE A 507 20.70 -16.10 36.39
N LEU A 508 20.64 -17.24 37.09
CA LEU A 508 21.34 -17.41 38.36
C LEU A 508 22.85 -17.45 38.19
N SER A 509 23.40 -17.95 37.07
CA SER A 509 24.85 -17.93 36.84
C SER A 509 25.40 -16.51 36.79
N VAL A 510 24.71 -15.61 36.08
CA VAL A 510 25.04 -14.18 36.03
C VAL A 510 24.90 -13.54 37.40
N ALA A 511 23.80 -13.82 38.10
CA ALA A 511 23.56 -13.30 39.46
C ALA A 511 24.63 -13.80 40.47
N MET A 512 25.05 -15.06 40.38
CA MET A 512 26.03 -15.66 41.28
C MET A 512 27.45 -15.13 41.04
N ALA A 513 27.79 -14.75 39.80
CA ALA A 513 29.07 -14.09 39.52
C ALA A 513 29.16 -12.73 40.23
N GLY A 514 28.08 -11.93 40.21
CA GLY A 514 27.97 -10.69 40.98
C GLY A 514 28.02 -10.92 42.48
N PHE A 515 27.25 -11.89 42.98
CA PHE A 515 27.23 -12.26 44.40
C PHE A 515 28.61 -12.66 44.93
N SER A 516 29.34 -13.50 44.19
CA SER A 516 30.70 -13.93 44.54
C SER A 516 31.69 -12.77 44.64
N ASN A 517 31.56 -11.75 43.79
CA ASN A 517 32.43 -10.58 43.84
C ASN A 517 32.13 -9.68 45.04
N PHE A 518 30.86 -9.38 45.32
CA PHE A 518 30.50 -8.56 46.48
C PHE A 518 30.77 -9.25 47.82
N MET A 519 30.67 -10.57 47.88
CA MET A 519 31.06 -11.35 49.06
C MET A 519 32.54 -11.14 49.43
N LYS A 520 33.39 -10.74 48.49
CA LYS A 520 34.78 -10.31 48.77
C LYS A 520 34.87 -8.93 49.42
N GLU A 521 33.80 -8.13 49.41
CA GLU A 521 33.73 -6.77 49.98
C GLU A 521 33.07 -6.76 51.37
N VAL A 522 32.14 -7.69 51.66
CA VAL A 522 31.47 -7.81 52.96
C VAL A 522 32.45 -8.15 54.10
N ASN A 523 32.37 -7.43 55.22
CA ASN A 523 33.10 -7.75 56.44
C ASN A 523 32.27 -8.72 57.30
N PHE A 524 32.77 -9.95 57.51
CA PHE A 524 32.02 -10.99 58.23
C PHE A 524 31.72 -10.63 59.68
N ALA A 525 32.56 -9.79 60.31
CA ALA A 525 32.36 -9.33 61.68
C ALA A 525 31.03 -8.56 61.87
N ASP A 526 30.51 -7.91 60.83
CA ASP A 526 29.25 -7.16 60.89
C ASP A 526 28.03 -8.09 61.00
N LEU A 527 28.15 -9.37 60.63
CA LEU A 527 27.06 -10.36 60.74
C LEU A 527 26.80 -10.83 62.19
N TYR A 528 27.69 -10.53 63.14
CA TYR A 528 27.49 -10.84 64.56
C TYR A 528 26.64 -9.79 65.30
N ASN A 529 26.34 -8.65 64.66
CA ASN A 529 25.46 -7.62 65.21
C ASN A 529 24.11 -7.68 64.48
N GLY A 530 22.99 -7.77 65.21
CA GLY A 530 21.66 -7.94 64.62
C GLY A 530 21.26 -6.87 63.60
N GLU A 531 21.47 -5.58 63.90
CA GLU A 531 21.11 -4.48 62.99
C GLU A 531 21.99 -4.46 61.74
N LYS A 532 23.30 -4.65 61.93
CA LYS A 532 24.25 -4.70 60.81
C LYS A 532 24.08 -5.95 59.97
N ASN A 533 23.75 -7.10 60.58
CA ASN A 533 23.44 -8.34 59.89
C ASN A 533 22.25 -8.15 58.96
N LEU A 534 21.17 -7.53 59.46
CA LEU A 534 20.01 -7.20 58.66
C LEU A 534 20.38 -6.25 57.50
N ALA A 535 21.12 -5.17 57.78
CA ALA A 535 21.57 -4.23 56.75
C ALA A 535 22.45 -4.90 55.68
N VAL A 536 23.33 -5.83 56.07
CA VAL A 536 24.17 -6.61 55.15
C VAL A 536 23.32 -7.58 54.33
N LYS A 537 22.35 -8.28 54.93
CA LYS A 537 21.42 -9.18 54.22
C LYS A 537 20.53 -8.43 53.25
N GLU A 538 20.00 -7.26 53.64
CA GLU A 538 19.23 -6.39 52.76
C GLU A 538 20.10 -5.82 51.64
N SER A 539 21.32 -5.37 51.93
CA SER A 539 22.27 -4.92 50.89
C SER A 539 22.64 -6.06 49.94
N LEU A 540 22.85 -7.28 50.45
CA LEU A 540 23.10 -8.47 49.65
C LEU A 540 21.92 -8.71 48.71
N SER A 541 20.69 -8.67 49.22
CA SER A 541 19.45 -8.86 48.46
C SER A 541 19.17 -7.73 47.45
N ASN A 542 19.58 -6.49 47.72
CA ASN A 542 19.14 -5.31 46.95
C ASN A 542 20.20 -4.76 45.98
N ASN A 543 21.50 -4.84 46.30
CA ASN A 543 22.55 -4.13 45.52
C ASN A 543 23.22 -4.98 44.42
N ASN A 544 23.25 -6.32 44.51
CA ASN A 544 24.02 -7.16 43.56
C ASN A 544 23.16 -8.00 42.61
N PHE A 545 21.87 -8.10 42.88
CA PHE A 545 20.96 -8.94 42.11
C PHE A 545 20.19 -8.06 41.11
N GLN A 546 20.91 -7.54 40.12
CA GLN A 546 20.39 -6.66 39.07
C GLN A 546 19.15 -7.26 38.36
N GLY A 547 17.92 -6.99 38.82
CA GLY A 547 16.66 -7.40 38.16
C GLY A 547 16.37 -8.91 38.09
N TYR A 548 17.40 -9.75 38.09
CA TYR A 548 17.38 -11.19 37.84
C TYR A 548 16.67 -11.98 38.95
N LEU A 549 16.80 -11.54 40.21
CA LEU A 549 16.18 -12.20 41.35
C LEU A 549 14.72 -11.82 41.61
N ASN A 550 14.15 -10.85 40.90
CA ASN A 550 12.73 -10.51 41.11
C ASN A 550 11.80 -11.69 40.76
N ASN A 551 12.27 -12.63 39.93
CA ASN A 551 11.56 -13.87 39.60
C ASN A 551 11.76 -14.97 40.66
N PHE A 552 12.51 -14.72 41.72
CA PHE A 552 12.85 -15.70 42.76
C PHE A 552 12.54 -15.17 44.16
N TYR A 553 12.16 -16.07 45.07
CA TYR A 553 12.25 -15.88 46.50
C TYR A 553 13.64 -16.27 46.94
N THR A 554 14.38 -15.35 47.55
CA THR A 554 15.72 -15.61 48.07
C THR A 554 15.78 -15.44 49.57
N ARG A 555 16.42 -16.41 50.22
CA ARG A 555 16.75 -16.35 51.65
C ARG A 555 18.23 -16.56 51.85
N ILE A 556 18.81 -15.72 52.71
CA ILE A 556 20.23 -15.76 53.04
C ILE A 556 20.37 -16.33 54.45
N TYR A 557 21.03 -17.48 54.55
CA TYR A 557 21.38 -18.10 55.82
C TYR A 557 22.86 -17.89 56.08
N THR A 558 23.17 -17.34 57.24
CA THR A 558 24.54 -17.07 57.69
C THR A 558 24.86 -17.94 58.90
N PHE A 559 26.01 -18.60 58.88
CA PHE A 559 26.49 -19.45 59.96
C PHE A 559 27.93 -19.10 60.31
N ASP A 560 28.28 -19.14 61.59
CA ASP A 560 29.66 -18.99 62.02
C ASP A 560 30.52 -20.23 61.72
N ASN A 561 31.82 -20.17 62.01
CA ASN A 561 32.73 -21.31 61.88
C ASN A 561 32.40 -22.52 62.78
N ARG A 562 31.51 -22.36 63.77
CA ARG A 562 30.97 -23.43 64.63
C ARG A 562 29.60 -23.91 64.15
N GLN A 563 29.16 -23.49 62.97
CA GLN A 563 27.90 -23.85 62.33
C GLN A 563 26.65 -23.36 63.09
N GLN A 564 26.80 -22.38 63.99
CA GLN A 564 25.68 -21.75 64.67
C GLN A 564 25.07 -20.66 63.78
N PRO A 565 23.73 -20.55 63.73
CA PRO A 565 23.05 -19.55 62.92
C PRO A 565 23.31 -18.13 63.45
N LEU A 566 23.62 -17.20 62.55
CA LEU A 566 23.82 -15.78 62.84
C LEU A 566 22.57 -15.00 62.41
N TYR A 567 21.63 -14.79 63.34
CA TYR A 567 20.39 -14.03 63.12
C TYR A 567 19.61 -14.45 61.85
N ASN A 568 19.40 -15.76 61.65
CA ASN A 568 18.60 -16.27 60.54
C ASN A 568 17.09 -16.14 60.82
N ASP A 569 16.31 -15.86 59.78
CA ASP A 569 14.86 -15.59 59.86
C ASP A 569 14.02 -16.81 60.30
N ASP A 570 14.58 -18.01 60.24
CA ASP A 570 13.93 -19.24 60.66
C ASP A 570 14.90 -20.20 61.37
N SER A 571 14.37 -21.31 61.90
CA SER A 571 15.12 -22.30 62.67
C SER A 571 15.93 -23.29 61.81
N THR A 572 16.12 -23.02 60.52
CA THR A 572 16.89 -23.89 59.63
C THR A 572 18.35 -23.98 60.07
N SER A 573 18.82 -25.20 60.33
CA SER A 573 20.21 -25.45 60.74
C SER A 573 21.14 -25.71 59.55
N TYR A 574 22.44 -25.48 59.75
CA TYR A 574 23.49 -25.77 58.76
C TYR A 574 23.40 -27.20 58.20
N ASN A 575 23.14 -28.17 59.09
CA ASN A 575 23.03 -29.59 58.73
C ASN A 575 21.87 -29.88 57.77
N VAL A 576 20.75 -29.15 57.88
CA VAL A 576 19.61 -29.31 56.98
C VAL A 576 19.99 -28.91 55.56
N LEU A 577 20.61 -27.75 55.37
CA LEU A 577 21.03 -27.27 54.05
C LEU A 577 22.10 -28.18 53.43
N LYS A 578 23.10 -28.60 54.21
CA LYS A 578 24.12 -29.56 53.74
C LYS A 578 23.53 -30.93 53.38
N SER A 579 22.52 -31.40 54.12
CA SER A 579 21.85 -32.67 53.81
C SER A 579 21.09 -32.62 52.48
N ILE A 580 20.48 -31.47 52.16
CA ILE A 580 19.82 -31.25 50.86
C ILE A 580 20.87 -31.25 49.75
N ILE A 581 21.99 -30.55 49.93
CA ILE A 581 23.07 -30.51 48.94
C ILE A 581 23.62 -31.92 48.67
N ALA A 582 23.94 -32.68 49.72
CA ALA A 582 24.59 -33.99 49.59
C ALA A 582 23.66 -35.10 49.05
N ASN A 583 22.38 -35.09 49.39
CA ASN A 583 21.47 -36.23 49.14
C ASN A 583 20.36 -35.95 48.13
N GLN A 584 19.99 -34.69 47.91
CA GLN A 584 18.80 -34.31 47.13
C GLN A 584 19.10 -33.34 45.98
N SER A 585 20.34 -32.86 45.86
CA SER A 585 20.72 -31.86 44.87
C SER A 585 21.69 -32.39 43.83
N THR A 586 21.76 -31.68 42.71
CA THR A 586 22.74 -31.86 41.63
C THR A 586 23.42 -30.54 41.35
N GLN A 587 24.74 -30.57 41.13
CA GLN A 587 25.52 -29.37 40.83
C GLN A 587 25.18 -28.84 39.43
N THR A 588 25.09 -27.52 39.29
CA THR A 588 24.91 -26.83 38.00
C THR A 588 26.27 -26.61 37.31
N ASP A 589 26.25 -26.03 36.10
CA ASP A 589 27.48 -25.59 35.40
C ASP A 589 28.20 -24.44 36.14
N VAL A 590 27.57 -23.84 37.15
CA VAL A 590 28.13 -22.79 38.00
C VAL A 590 28.75 -23.41 39.25
N PRO A 591 30.02 -23.10 39.57
CA PRO A 591 30.65 -23.56 40.80
C PRO A 591 29.85 -23.14 42.03
N ASP A 592 29.76 -24.03 43.01
CA ASP A 592 29.07 -23.84 44.29
C ASP A 592 27.53 -23.61 44.21
N LEU A 593 26.91 -23.71 43.03
CA LEU A 593 25.46 -23.63 42.83
C LEU A 593 24.87 -25.01 42.54
N TYR A 594 23.90 -25.40 43.36
CA TYR A 594 23.21 -26.69 43.30
C TYR A 594 21.72 -26.48 43.06
N TYR A 595 21.05 -27.44 42.42
CA TYR A 595 19.60 -27.43 42.24
C TYR A 595 18.97 -28.74 42.76
N TYR A 596 17.75 -28.65 43.27
CA TYR A 596 16.98 -29.78 43.80
C TYR A 596 15.48 -29.65 43.47
N GLU A 597 14.78 -30.77 43.36
CA GLU A 597 13.33 -30.82 43.06
C GLU A 597 12.54 -30.66 44.38
N ASN A 598 11.69 -29.64 44.47
CA ASN A 598 10.83 -29.41 45.64
C ASN A 598 9.52 -30.22 45.54
N ALA A 599 8.75 -30.30 46.63
CA ALA A 599 7.49 -31.07 46.69
C ALA A 599 6.42 -30.62 45.66
N THR A 600 6.48 -29.36 45.20
CA THR A 600 5.60 -28.80 44.15
C THR A 600 6.11 -29.04 42.72
N SER A 601 7.14 -29.88 42.53
CA SER A 601 7.77 -30.16 41.23
C SER A 601 8.48 -28.96 40.58
N SER A 602 8.73 -27.88 41.32
CA SER A 602 9.60 -26.77 40.92
C SER A 602 11.05 -27.00 41.36
N PHE A 603 12.01 -26.52 40.56
CA PHE A 603 13.44 -26.58 40.92
C PHE A 603 13.79 -25.43 41.85
N SER A 604 14.30 -25.76 43.03
CA SER A 604 14.90 -24.79 43.95
C SER A 604 16.42 -24.88 43.85
N TYR A 605 17.12 -23.79 44.12
CA TYR A 605 18.56 -23.69 44.02
C TYR A 605 19.16 -23.33 45.38
N ILE A 606 20.37 -23.82 45.63
CA ILE A 606 21.16 -23.50 46.82
C ILE A 606 22.55 -23.13 46.34
N TYR A 607 22.98 -21.91 46.67
CA TYR A 607 24.36 -21.46 46.49
C TYR A 607 25.06 -21.51 47.84
N GLU A 608 26.20 -22.19 47.89
CA GLU A 608 27.03 -22.30 49.10
C GLU A 608 28.30 -21.46 48.92
N LYS A 609 28.65 -20.64 49.92
CA LYS A 609 29.93 -19.94 49.91
C LYS A 609 30.59 -19.86 51.28
N ASP A 610 31.84 -20.29 51.31
CA ASP A 610 32.72 -20.18 52.46
C ASP A 610 33.40 -18.81 52.47
N ILE A 611 33.37 -18.13 53.62
CA ILE A 611 34.02 -16.83 53.82
C ILE A 611 35.30 -17.02 54.62
N TYR A 612 36.41 -16.52 54.08
CA TYR A 612 37.72 -16.56 54.68
C TYR A 612 38.16 -15.15 55.14
N SER A 613 38.97 -15.10 56.20
CA SER A 613 39.42 -13.85 56.82
C SER A 613 40.23 -12.97 55.87
N LYS A 614 39.96 -11.66 55.91
CA LYS A 614 40.64 -10.62 55.11
C LYS A 614 41.87 -10.02 55.79
N ASP A 615 42.14 -10.40 57.04
CA ASP A 615 43.29 -9.90 57.78
C ASP A 615 44.60 -10.42 57.14
N SER A 616 45.56 -9.51 56.89
CA SER A 616 46.85 -9.83 56.25
C SER A 616 47.67 -10.84 57.07
N VAL A 617 47.35 -11.01 58.35
CA VAL A 617 48.01 -11.97 59.27
C VAL A 617 47.30 -13.32 59.34
N ARG A 618 46.02 -13.41 58.93
CA ARG A 618 45.16 -14.61 59.03
C ARG A 618 44.54 -15.02 57.69
N GLN A 619 45.27 -14.82 56.58
CA GLN A 619 44.81 -15.26 55.27
C GLN A 619 44.49 -16.78 55.29
N ASN A 620 43.33 -17.15 54.75
CA ASN A 620 42.75 -18.50 54.70
C ASN A 620 42.14 -19.08 56.00
N LEU A 621 41.95 -18.30 57.07
CA LEU A 621 41.12 -18.78 58.19
C LEU A 621 39.63 -18.68 57.83
N LEU A 622 38.89 -19.79 57.87
CA LEU A 622 37.44 -19.81 57.64
C LEU A 622 36.72 -19.07 58.78
N GLU A 623 35.98 -18.02 58.45
CA GLU A 623 35.20 -17.21 59.40
C GLU A 623 33.75 -17.71 59.54
N GLY A 624 33.18 -18.23 58.46
CA GLY A 624 31.86 -18.85 58.47
C GLY A 624 31.34 -19.19 57.07
N HIS A 625 30.07 -19.62 57.03
CA HIS A 625 29.40 -20.10 55.83
C HIS A 625 28.18 -19.24 55.51
N ILE A 626 27.97 -18.94 54.23
CA ILE A 626 26.75 -18.31 53.75
C ILE A 626 26.07 -19.24 52.75
N PHE A 627 24.79 -19.48 52.97
CA PHE A 627 23.93 -20.18 52.02
C PHE A 627 22.89 -19.22 51.49
N LEU A 628 22.70 -19.24 50.18
CA LEU A 628 21.62 -18.53 49.52
C LEU A 628 20.66 -19.58 48.95
N VAL A 629 19.48 -19.66 49.55
CA VAL A 629 18.40 -20.53 49.07
C VAL A 629 17.51 -19.71 48.15
N ILE A 630 17.36 -20.19 46.93
CA ILE A 630 16.67 -19.48 45.85
C ILE A 630 15.54 -20.39 45.37
N ARG A 631 14.31 -19.91 45.48
CA ARG A 631 13.14 -20.61 44.99
C ARG A 631 12.50 -19.77 43.89
N PRO A 632 12.16 -20.32 42.71
CA PRO A 632 11.41 -19.56 41.72
C PRO A 632 10.08 -19.10 42.32
N ARG A 633 9.68 -17.86 42.03
CA ARG A 633 8.33 -17.40 42.33
C ARG A 633 7.41 -18.16 41.38
N GLU A 634 6.49 -18.94 41.94
CA GLU A 634 5.43 -19.58 41.16
C GLU A 634 4.41 -18.51 40.76
N TYR A 635 4.73 -17.71 39.74
CA TYR A 635 3.71 -16.99 39.01
C TYR A 635 2.93 -18.05 38.23
N ALA A 636 1.65 -18.25 38.57
CA ALA A 636 0.78 -19.18 37.84
C ALA A 636 0.69 -18.81 36.34
N ASP A 637 0.98 -17.55 36.00
CA ASP A 637 1.10 -17.04 34.65
C ASP A 637 2.37 -16.17 34.49
N GLU A 638 3.24 -16.52 33.53
CA GLU A 638 4.31 -15.64 33.02
C GLU A 638 3.78 -14.26 32.54
N ALA A 639 2.45 -14.12 32.41
CA ALA A 639 1.77 -12.85 32.14
C ALA A 639 2.02 -11.76 33.21
N PHE A 640 2.36 -12.11 34.46
CA PHE A 640 2.43 -11.17 35.58
C PHE A 640 3.83 -10.76 36.06
N SER A 641 4.92 -11.25 35.45
CA SER A 641 6.23 -10.63 35.67
C SER A 641 6.16 -9.16 35.21
N PRO A 642 6.67 -8.17 35.97
CA PRO A 642 6.47 -6.77 35.65
C PRO A 642 6.97 -6.52 34.23
N GLN A 643 6.09 -6.03 33.37
CA GLN A 643 6.36 -5.91 31.94
C GLN A 643 7.64 -5.11 31.65
N LEU A 644 7.92 -4.14 32.52
CA LEU A 644 9.13 -3.32 32.55
C LEU A 644 10.43 -4.16 32.57
N PHE A 645 10.42 -5.38 33.12
CA PHE A 645 11.60 -6.23 33.30
C PHE A 645 11.59 -7.52 32.45
N LYS A 646 10.50 -7.80 31.73
CA LYS A 646 10.41 -9.01 30.87
C LYS A 646 11.46 -9.06 29.77
N GLN A 647 11.96 -7.91 29.33
CA GLN A 647 12.96 -7.80 28.25
C GLN A 647 14.38 -8.18 28.69
N LEU A 648 14.63 -8.37 29.99
CA LEU A 648 15.92 -8.80 30.53
C LEU A 648 16.11 -10.32 30.48
N LEU A 649 15.04 -11.05 30.13
CA LEU A 649 15.06 -12.49 29.94
C LEU A 649 15.59 -12.79 28.52
N PRO A 650 16.55 -13.71 28.34
CA PRO A 650 17.08 -14.05 27.02
C PRO A 650 15.96 -14.41 26.03
N ASP A 651 16.05 -13.95 24.77
CA ASP A 651 15.01 -14.06 23.72
C ASP A 651 14.45 -15.48 23.45
N GLY A 652 15.05 -16.53 24.01
CA GLY A 652 14.59 -17.92 23.92
C GLY A 652 13.72 -18.42 25.07
N THR A 653 13.45 -17.61 26.11
CA THR A 653 12.94 -18.13 27.40
C THR A 653 11.48 -17.75 27.70
N LEU A 654 10.86 -16.89 26.88
CA LEU A 654 9.46 -16.49 27.04
C LEU A 654 8.57 -17.35 26.15
N ILE A 655 7.74 -18.20 26.76
CA ILE A 655 6.73 -18.94 26.03
C ILE A 655 5.60 -17.95 25.72
N GLY A 656 5.49 -17.55 24.44
CA GLY A 656 4.50 -16.56 24.01
C GLY A 656 3.07 -16.97 24.39
N LYS A 657 2.18 -15.98 24.65
CA LYS A 657 0.77 -16.19 25.04
C LYS A 657 -0.02 -17.14 24.11
N ASP A 658 0.44 -17.30 22.87
CA ASP A 658 -0.22 -18.16 21.86
C ASP A 658 0.07 -19.66 22.03
N TYR A 659 1.06 -20.01 22.86
CA TYR A 659 1.46 -21.38 23.11
C TYR A 659 1.00 -21.78 24.51
N ALA A 660 0.30 -22.90 24.58
CA ALA A 660 0.04 -23.60 25.83
C ALA A 660 0.95 -24.83 25.86
N TYR A 661 1.41 -25.23 27.03
CA TYR A 661 2.23 -26.43 27.16
C TYR A 661 1.86 -27.27 28.37
N ALA A 662 2.14 -28.57 28.25
CA ALA A 662 2.05 -29.52 29.35
C ALA A 662 3.30 -30.41 29.37
N VAL A 663 3.78 -30.68 30.58
CA VAL A 663 4.89 -31.60 30.83
C VAL A 663 4.36 -32.80 31.60
N TYR A 664 4.57 -33.98 31.03
CA TYR A 664 4.17 -35.27 31.61
C TYR A 664 5.42 -36.08 32.01
N LYS A 665 5.43 -36.67 33.21
CA LYS A 665 6.47 -37.62 33.66
C LYS A 665 5.78 -38.91 34.04
N LYS A 666 6.24 -40.05 33.52
CA LYS A 666 5.55 -41.35 33.69
C LYS A 666 4.04 -41.26 33.36
N PHE A 667 3.70 -40.48 32.33
CA PHE A 667 2.35 -40.29 31.82
C PHE A 667 1.35 -39.53 32.71
N LYS A 668 1.80 -38.93 33.83
CA LYS A 668 0.99 -38.01 34.65
C LYS A 668 1.42 -36.57 34.42
N LEU A 669 0.45 -35.66 34.42
CA LEU A 669 0.69 -34.23 34.29
C LEU A 669 1.47 -33.71 35.50
N ILE A 670 2.55 -32.98 35.25
CA ILE A 670 3.35 -32.29 36.29
C ILE A 670 3.11 -30.79 36.23
N LYS A 671 3.25 -30.21 35.03
CA LYS A 671 3.19 -28.78 34.82
C LYS A 671 2.32 -28.50 33.61
N THR A 672 1.49 -27.47 33.71
CA THR A 672 0.66 -26.94 32.61
C THR A 672 0.75 -25.43 32.63
N SER A 673 0.64 -24.80 31.46
CA SER A 673 0.57 -23.35 31.32
C SER A 673 -0.18 -22.99 30.04
N GLY A 674 -0.87 -21.85 30.06
CA GLY A 674 -1.67 -21.34 28.96
C GLY A 674 -3.11 -21.87 28.91
N ASN A 675 -3.90 -21.29 28.01
CA ASN A 675 -5.35 -21.52 27.91
C ASN A 675 -5.68 -22.74 27.02
N TYR A 676 -5.17 -23.92 27.37
CA TYR A 676 -5.49 -25.18 26.70
C TYR A 676 -5.78 -26.30 27.69
N ASN A 677 -6.85 -27.06 27.43
CA ASN A 677 -7.29 -28.13 28.31
C ASN A 677 -6.46 -29.41 28.06
N PHE A 678 -5.33 -29.50 28.75
CA PHE A 678 -4.52 -30.71 28.77
C PHE A 678 -5.18 -31.81 29.61
N LYS A 679 -4.97 -33.08 29.22
CA LYS A 679 -5.41 -34.23 30.02
C LYS A 679 -4.55 -34.34 31.28
N ASP A 680 -5.13 -34.81 32.37
CA ASP A 680 -4.43 -35.14 33.63
C ASP A 680 -3.44 -36.30 33.48
N SER A 681 -3.70 -37.20 32.52
CA SER A 681 -2.86 -38.33 32.15
C SER A 681 -2.92 -38.65 30.66
N ILE A 682 -1.83 -39.22 30.13
CA ILE A 682 -1.70 -39.60 28.71
C ILE A 682 -1.47 -41.10 28.55
N SER A 683 -1.91 -41.69 27.43
CA SER A 683 -1.72 -43.12 27.18
C SER A 683 -0.45 -43.40 26.38
N ILE A 684 0.23 -44.54 26.60
CA ILE A 684 1.41 -44.97 25.83
C ILE A 684 1.17 -44.99 24.31
N LYS A 685 -0.07 -45.23 23.86
CA LYS A 685 -0.46 -45.23 22.44
C LYS A 685 -0.49 -43.83 21.81
N GLU A 686 -0.66 -42.79 22.61
CA GLU A 686 -0.71 -41.39 22.16
C GLU A 686 0.70 -40.77 22.10
N VAL A 687 1.70 -41.44 22.70
CA VAL A 687 3.06 -40.93 22.78
C VAL A 687 3.86 -41.37 21.55
N PRO A 688 4.57 -40.46 20.86
CA PRO A 688 5.40 -40.81 19.71
C PRO A 688 6.46 -41.87 20.08
N LYS A 689 6.69 -42.82 19.17
CA LYS A 689 7.65 -43.91 19.38
C LYS A 689 9.09 -43.39 19.51
N PHE A 690 9.46 -42.42 18.66
CA PHE A 690 10.74 -41.71 18.67
C PHE A 690 10.55 -40.28 18.14
N GLY A 691 11.23 -39.30 18.75
CA GLY A 691 11.30 -37.92 18.26
C GLY A 691 10.05 -37.09 18.54
N GLU A 692 9.58 -36.40 17.50
CA GLU A 692 8.48 -35.44 17.53
C GLU A 692 7.32 -35.89 16.64
N GLU A 693 6.09 -35.59 17.06
CA GLU A 693 4.88 -35.86 16.28
C GLU A 693 3.90 -34.69 16.39
N TYR A 694 3.36 -34.24 15.26
CA TYR A 694 2.38 -33.16 15.19
C TYR A 694 0.96 -33.71 15.10
N VAL A 695 0.18 -33.55 16.15
CA VAL A 695 -1.21 -33.98 16.22
C VAL A 695 -2.13 -32.80 15.94
N HIS A 696 -2.95 -32.92 14.89
CA HIS A 696 -3.90 -31.88 14.50
C HIS A 696 -5.26 -32.16 15.13
N LYS A 697 -5.74 -31.23 15.96
CA LYS A 697 -7.08 -31.25 16.56
C LYS A 697 -7.95 -30.13 16.00
N PRO A 698 -9.28 -30.21 16.09
CA PRO A 698 -10.16 -29.11 15.69
C PRO A 698 -9.82 -27.83 16.48
N GLY A 699 -9.30 -26.81 15.78
CA GLY A 699 -8.93 -25.51 16.37
C GLY A 699 -7.53 -25.41 16.98
N TYR A 700 -6.82 -26.51 17.22
CA TYR A 700 -5.48 -26.52 17.83
C TYR A 700 -4.53 -27.52 17.15
N SER A 701 -3.25 -27.18 17.13
CA SER A 701 -2.17 -28.08 16.71
C SER A 701 -1.28 -28.37 17.91
N GLU A 702 -1.03 -29.65 18.19
CA GLU A 702 -0.19 -30.11 19.29
C GLU A 702 1.12 -30.69 18.74
N LEU A 703 2.25 -30.22 19.26
CA LEU A 703 3.55 -30.87 19.12
C LEU A 703 3.75 -31.80 20.31
N TRP A 704 3.93 -33.08 20.05
CA TRP A 704 4.27 -34.09 21.04
C TRP A 704 5.76 -34.39 20.94
N TYR A 705 6.50 -34.15 22.03
CA TYR A 705 7.94 -34.33 22.09
C TYR A 705 8.31 -35.29 23.21
N LYS A 706 8.97 -36.41 22.88
CA LYS A 706 9.37 -37.42 23.86
C LYS A 706 10.87 -37.38 24.11
N THR A 707 11.26 -37.35 25.38
CA THR A 707 12.67 -37.42 25.80
C THR A 707 13.11 -38.81 26.29
N ALA A 708 14.43 -39.00 26.40
CA ALA A 708 15.05 -40.23 26.87
C ALA A 708 14.60 -40.66 28.28
N ASP A 709 14.28 -39.71 29.18
CA ASP A 709 13.88 -39.96 30.57
C ASP A 709 12.37 -40.21 30.77
N ASN A 710 11.66 -40.62 29.70
CA ASN A 710 10.22 -40.91 29.72
C ASN A 710 9.35 -39.69 30.15
N ARG A 711 9.86 -38.48 29.90
CA ARG A 711 9.08 -37.24 29.94
C ARG A 711 8.53 -36.94 28.54
N VAL A 712 7.29 -36.46 28.49
CA VAL A 712 6.61 -36.04 27.28
C VAL A 712 6.21 -34.58 27.44
N VAL A 713 6.66 -33.74 26.52
CA VAL A 713 6.25 -32.33 26.45
C VAL A 713 5.24 -32.20 25.32
N VAL A 714 4.08 -31.63 25.62
CA VAL A 714 3.06 -31.32 24.63
C VAL A 714 2.95 -29.81 24.52
N VAL A 715 3.19 -29.26 23.33
CA VAL A 715 3.06 -27.82 23.05
C VAL A 715 1.90 -27.60 22.09
N ALA A 716 0.83 -26.97 22.56
CA ALA A 716 -0.37 -26.67 21.80
C ALA A 716 -0.38 -25.20 21.34
N ARG A 717 -0.77 -24.95 20.09
CA ARG A 717 -1.06 -23.59 19.58
C ARG A 717 -2.40 -23.59 18.86
N LYS A 718 -3.13 -22.49 18.99
CA LYS A 718 -4.37 -22.27 18.25
C LYS A 718 -4.08 -22.22 16.75
N ASN A 719 -4.86 -22.95 15.97
CA ASN A 719 -4.69 -22.95 14.52
C ASN A 719 -5.37 -21.71 13.90
N ILE A 720 -4.57 -20.71 13.55
CA ILE A 720 -5.02 -19.42 13.01
C ILE A 720 -4.58 -19.17 11.56
N TRP A 721 -4.15 -20.22 10.84
CA TRP A 721 -3.62 -20.14 9.48
C TRP A 721 -4.53 -19.36 8.51
N GLY A 722 -5.86 -19.54 8.61
CA GLY A 722 -6.82 -18.86 7.76
C GLY A 722 -6.90 -17.35 8.03
N LYS A 723 -6.81 -16.94 9.31
CA LYS A 723 -6.75 -15.52 9.68
C LYS A 723 -5.44 -14.91 9.20
N GLU A 724 -4.30 -15.56 9.50
CA GLU A 724 -2.98 -15.14 9.02
C GLU A 724 -2.97 -14.96 7.49
N ALA A 725 -3.60 -15.86 6.73
CA ALA A 725 -3.67 -15.77 5.27
C ALA A 725 -4.36 -14.52 4.74
N ILE A 726 -5.54 -14.22 5.31
CA ILE A 726 -6.34 -13.06 4.93
C ILE A 726 -5.58 -11.79 5.33
N THR A 727 -4.96 -11.79 6.50
CA THR A 727 -4.22 -10.63 7.01
C THR A 727 -2.95 -10.35 6.23
N PHE A 728 -2.12 -11.36 5.92
CA PHE A 728 -0.97 -11.18 5.00
C PHE A 728 -1.41 -10.64 3.64
N PHE A 729 -2.48 -11.22 3.09
CA PHE A 729 -3.03 -10.77 1.82
C PHE A 729 -3.43 -9.29 1.89
N ALA A 730 -4.16 -8.88 2.94
CA ALA A 730 -4.66 -7.53 3.09
C ALA A 730 -3.54 -6.49 3.29
N TYR A 731 -2.52 -6.79 4.11
CA TYR A 731 -1.33 -5.92 4.24
C TYR A 731 -0.60 -5.74 2.91
N LEU A 732 -0.28 -6.85 2.23
CA LEU A 732 0.45 -6.82 0.97
C LEU A 732 -0.37 -6.15 -0.15
N PHE A 733 -1.67 -6.41 -0.21
CA PHE A 733 -2.57 -5.81 -1.20
C PHE A 733 -2.72 -4.30 -0.99
N GLY A 734 -2.93 -3.86 0.26
CA GLY A 734 -2.98 -2.43 0.60
C GLY A 734 -1.67 -1.71 0.23
N LEU A 735 -0.53 -2.29 0.61
CA LEU A 735 0.78 -1.74 0.29
C LEU A 735 1.05 -1.70 -1.23
N LEU A 736 0.66 -2.74 -1.97
CA LEU A 736 0.77 -2.77 -3.42
C LEU A 736 -0.04 -1.63 -4.07
N ILE A 737 -1.27 -1.38 -3.61
CA ILE A 737 -2.10 -0.27 -4.13
C ILE A 737 -1.40 1.06 -3.90
N VAL A 738 -0.85 1.30 -2.71
CA VAL A 738 -0.11 2.52 -2.39
C VAL A 738 1.11 2.66 -3.30
N LEU A 739 1.91 1.60 -3.48
CA LEU A 739 3.09 1.62 -4.34
C LEU A 739 2.75 1.84 -5.82
N VAL A 740 1.66 1.23 -6.31
CA VAL A 740 1.18 1.45 -7.68
C VAL A 740 0.65 2.88 -7.87
N ALA A 741 -0.01 3.44 -6.86
CA ALA A 741 -0.43 4.84 -6.86
C ALA A 741 0.79 5.77 -6.88
N LEU A 742 1.78 5.55 -6.02
CA LEU A 742 3.05 6.30 -6.01
C LEU A 742 3.78 6.20 -7.36
N GLN A 743 3.82 5.01 -7.97
CA GLN A 743 4.38 4.82 -9.31
C GLN A 743 3.60 5.65 -10.35
N HIS A 744 2.28 5.64 -10.28
CA HIS A 744 1.43 6.41 -11.21
C HIS A 744 1.68 7.91 -11.07
N PHE A 745 1.57 8.47 -9.86
CA PHE A 745 1.81 9.88 -9.59
C PHE A 745 3.26 10.29 -9.90
N GLY A 746 4.24 9.46 -9.53
CA GLY A 746 5.65 9.71 -9.84
C GLY A 746 5.93 9.77 -11.34
N GLY A 747 5.39 8.82 -12.12
CA GLY A 747 5.49 8.83 -13.58
C GLY A 747 4.86 10.07 -14.23
N LEU A 748 3.72 10.51 -13.70
CA LEU A 748 3.01 11.71 -14.16
C LEU A 748 3.78 13.00 -13.87
N ILE A 749 4.34 13.14 -12.68
CA ILE A 749 5.22 14.25 -12.30
C ILE A 749 6.44 14.29 -13.23
N PHE A 750 6.98 13.12 -13.57
CA PHE A 750 8.12 12.98 -14.47
C PHE A 750 7.79 13.40 -15.91
N GLU A 751 6.64 12.99 -16.45
CA GLU A 751 6.20 13.38 -17.80
C GLU A 751 5.94 14.88 -17.90
N THR A 752 5.30 15.48 -16.89
CA THR A 752 4.92 16.90 -16.88
C THR A 752 6.04 17.85 -16.48
N HIS A 753 7.20 17.34 -16.05
CA HIS A 753 8.36 18.14 -15.62
C HIS A 753 7.96 19.19 -14.56
N PHE A 754 7.07 18.84 -13.62
CA PHE A 754 6.53 19.74 -12.58
C PHE A 754 5.79 21.00 -13.11
N ARG A 755 5.31 21.00 -14.36
CA ARG A 755 4.51 22.11 -14.90
C ARG A 755 3.06 22.01 -14.40
N TRP A 756 2.67 22.91 -13.50
CA TRP A 756 1.33 22.95 -12.89
C TRP A 756 0.18 22.91 -13.90
N HIS A 757 0.30 23.62 -15.04
CA HIS A 757 -0.75 23.64 -16.06
C HIS A 757 -0.92 22.30 -16.81
N GLU A 758 0.15 21.53 -16.98
CA GLU A 758 0.07 20.18 -17.55
C GLU A 758 -0.43 19.18 -16.50
N LEU A 759 -0.12 19.38 -15.22
CA LEU A 759 -0.66 18.59 -14.11
C LEU A 759 -2.19 18.69 -14.02
N GLN A 760 -2.78 19.86 -14.30
CA GLN A 760 -4.24 20.04 -14.33
C GLN A 760 -4.94 19.21 -15.42
N LYS A 761 -4.26 18.93 -16.55
CA LYS A 761 -4.83 18.07 -17.61
C LYS A 761 -4.92 16.60 -17.20
N ILE A 762 -4.13 16.18 -16.20
CA ILE A 762 -4.10 14.80 -15.69
C ILE A 762 -5.36 14.45 -14.91
N PHE A 763 -5.92 15.40 -14.16
CA PHE A 763 -7.16 15.18 -13.40
C PHE A 763 -8.41 15.11 -14.29
N ARG A 764 -8.27 15.21 -15.62
CA ARG A 764 -9.36 14.93 -16.56
C ARG A 764 -9.44 13.43 -16.79
N PHE A 765 -10.09 12.74 -15.86
CA PHE A 765 -10.41 11.32 -16.02
C PHE A 765 -11.40 11.12 -17.16
N ASN A 766 -11.20 10.08 -17.98
CA ASN A 766 -12.27 9.58 -18.83
C ASN A 766 -13.40 9.02 -17.94
N ILE A 767 -14.64 8.94 -18.43
CA ILE A 767 -15.82 8.48 -17.65
C ILE A 767 -15.51 7.16 -16.92
N ARG A 768 -14.84 6.22 -17.60
CA ARG A 768 -14.37 4.96 -17.01
C ARG A 768 -13.46 5.16 -15.79
N GLY A 769 -12.44 6.00 -15.92
CA GLY A 769 -11.49 6.28 -14.84
C GLY A 769 -12.12 7.09 -13.71
N GLN A 770 -13.06 7.98 -14.03
CA GLN A 770 -13.76 8.80 -13.05
C GLN A 770 -14.63 7.95 -12.12
N ILE A 771 -15.44 7.05 -12.69
CA ILE A 771 -16.28 6.13 -11.91
C ILE A 771 -15.42 5.24 -11.00
N GLN A 772 -14.37 4.65 -11.55
CA GLN A 772 -13.45 3.81 -10.78
C GLN A 772 -12.76 4.58 -9.65
N ALA A 773 -12.25 5.78 -9.92
CA ALA A 773 -11.58 6.61 -8.94
C ALA A 773 -12.54 7.05 -7.82
N ILE A 774 -13.79 7.41 -8.14
CA ILE A 774 -14.80 7.78 -7.13
C ILE A 774 -15.09 6.60 -6.20
N ILE A 775 -15.40 5.42 -6.76
CA ILE A 775 -15.74 4.23 -5.96
C ILE A 775 -14.55 3.86 -5.04
N ILE A 776 -13.34 3.81 -5.60
CA ILE A 776 -12.11 3.52 -4.85
C ILE A 776 -11.86 4.55 -3.74
N SER A 777 -12.02 5.83 -4.04
CA SER A 777 -11.79 6.91 -3.07
C SER A 777 -12.80 6.88 -1.94
N VAL A 778 -14.08 6.61 -2.25
CA VAL A 778 -15.14 6.45 -1.24
C VAL A 778 -14.79 5.29 -0.29
N SER A 779 -14.36 4.14 -0.82
CA SER A 779 -13.93 3.01 0.01
C SER A 779 -12.73 3.32 0.91
N ILE A 780 -11.72 4.05 0.41
CA ILE A 780 -10.55 4.44 1.20
C ILE A 780 -10.93 5.44 2.30
N ILE A 781 -11.72 6.45 1.97
CA ILE A 781 -12.17 7.46 2.94
C ILE A 781 -13.04 6.82 4.02
N SER A 782 -13.94 5.90 3.65
CA SER A 782 -14.73 5.17 4.64
C SER A 782 -13.87 4.34 5.59
N PHE A 783 -12.80 3.71 5.09
CA PHE A 783 -11.86 2.96 5.94
C PHE A 783 -11.19 3.85 6.98
N VAL A 784 -10.71 5.04 6.59
CA VAL A 784 -10.05 5.96 7.53
C VAL A 784 -11.04 6.47 8.59
N ILE A 785 -12.24 6.86 8.18
CA ILE A 785 -13.28 7.36 9.10
C ILE A 785 -13.72 6.25 10.07
N ILE A 786 -14.04 5.05 9.57
CA ILE A 786 -14.47 3.91 10.38
C ILE A 786 -13.33 3.47 11.31
N GLY A 787 -12.09 3.44 10.82
CA GLY A 787 -10.91 3.12 11.62
C GLY A 787 -10.72 4.07 12.80
N ILE A 788 -10.75 5.39 12.56
CA ILE A 788 -10.63 6.41 13.63
C ILE A 788 -11.79 6.29 14.61
N ALA A 789 -13.02 6.16 14.13
CA ALA A 789 -14.22 6.08 14.96
C ALA A 789 -14.16 4.87 15.90
N ILE A 790 -13.79 3.70 15.39
CA ILE A 790 -13.81 2.48 16.22
C ILE A 790 -12.58 2.37 17.11
N ILE A 791 -11.38 2.82 16.69
CA ILE A 791 -10.23 2.94 17.61
C ILE A 791 -10.60 3.86 18.79
N SER A 792 -11.25 4.99 18.50
CA SER A 792 -11.70 5.93 19.55
C SER A 792 -12.74 5.29 20.47
N PHE A 793 -13.73 4.60 19.91
CA PHE A 793 -14.73 3.83 20.68
C PHE A 793 -14.05 2.78 21.56
N PHE A 794 -13.06 2.05 21.04
CA PHE A 794 -12.38 0.99 21.76
C PHE A 794 -11.55 1.53 22.92
N ILE A 795 -10.77 2.60 22.70
CA ILE A 795 -10.01 3.26 23.76
C ILE A 795 -10.96 3.71 24.88
N PHE A 796 -12.11 4.30 24.52
CA PHE A 796 -13.11 4.74 25.48
C PHE A 796 -13.71 3.55 26.26
N SER A 797 -14.23 2.53 25.56
CA SER A 797 -14.85 1.36 26.18
C SER A 797 -13.86 0.54 27.02
N PHE A 798 -12.60 0.43 26.58
CA PHE A 798 -11.56 -0.27 27.34
C PHE A 798 -11.22 0.46 28.64
N ARG A 799 -11.05 1.80 28.58
CA ARG A 799 -10.83 2.62 29.78
C ARG A 799 -11.99 2.48 30.76
N GLU A 800 -13.24 2.59 30.29
CA GLU A 800 -14.43 2.43 31.13
C GLU A 800 -14.53 1.03 31.77
N ASN A 801 -14.26 -0.03 30.99
CA ASN A 801 -14.29 -1.40 31.49
C ASN A 801 -13.17 -1.69 32.50
N ASN A 802 -11.97 -1.16 32.26
CA ASN A 802 -10.86 -1.30 33.21
C ASN A 802 -11.09 -0.54 34.49
N GLU A 803 -11.65 0.67 34.43
CA GLU A 803 -12.02 1.41 35.63
C GLU A 803 -13.01 0.63 36.49
N LYS A 804 -14.06 0.06 35.87
CA LYS A 804 -15.02 -0.82 36.57
C LYS A 804 -14.35 -2.04 37.19
N ARG A 805 -13.43 -2.68 36.45
CA ARG A 805 -12.64 -3.83 36.94
C ARG A 805 -11.73 -3.44 38.10
N LEU A 806 -11.03 -2.32 38.01
CA LEU A 806 -10.14 -1.82 39.06
C LEU A 806 -10.92 -1.47 40.32
N MET A 807 -12.10 -0.85 40.19
CA MET A 807 -12.97 -0.58 41.33
C MET A 807 -13.38 -1.88 42.04
N SER A 808 -13.93 -2.87 41.33
CA SER A 808 -14.36 -4.12 41.96
C SER A 808 -13.20 -4.91 42.55
N THR A 809 -12.05 -4.95 41.89
CA THR A 809 -10.84 -5.57 42.45
C THR A 809 -10.37 -4.82 43.70
N SER A 810 -10.36 -3.49 43.70
CA SER A 810 -9.92 -2.72 44.87
C SER A 810 -10.79 -2.97 46.10
N GLU A 811 -12.09 -3.12 45.93
CA GLU A 811 -13.02 -3.43 47.03
C GLU A 811 -12.71 -4.79 47.67
N ILE A 812 -12.42 -5.82 46.86
CA ILE A 812 -12.03 -7.16 47.33
C ILE A 812 -10.72 -7.09 48.12
N ILE A 813 -9.72 -6.39 47.57
CA ILE A 813 -8.38 -6.32 48.17
C ILE A 813 -8.39 -5.52 49.47
N VAL A 814 -9.12 -4.40 49.51
CA VAL A 814 -9.27 -3.63 50.76
C VAL A 814 -9.90 -4.50 51.85
N GLN A 815 -10.92 -5.30 51.54
CA GLN A 815 -11.53 -6.21 52.51
C GLN A 815 -10.54 -7.26 53.03
N GLU A 816 -9.75 -7.88 52.14
CA GLU A 816 -8.74 -8.87 52.55
C GLU A 816 -7.59 -8.27 53.35
N ILE A 817 -7.11 -7.08 52.98
CA ILE A 817 -6.07 -6.37 53.74
C ILE A 817 -6.60 -5.95 55.10
N GLN A 818 -7.83 -5.44 55.18
CA GLN A 818 -8.46 -5.13 56.47
C GLN A 818 -8.60 -6.38 57.33
N GLN A 819 -8.97 -7.52 56.76
CA GLN A 819 -9.03 -8.79 57.48
C GLN A 819 -7.64 -9.27 57.95
N ALA A 820 -6.61 -9.15 57.09
CA ALA A 820 -5.23 -9.47 57.41
C ALA A 820 -4.67 -8.57 58.52
N ALA A 821 -4.97 -7.27 58.46
CA ALA A 821 -4.62 -6.31 59.50
C ALA A 821 -5.32 -6.67 60.82
N ASN A 822 -6.63 -6.95 60.79
CA ASN A 822 -7.41 -7.32 61.96
C ASN A 822 -6.93 -8.61 62.64
N ASN A 823 -6.42 -9.57 61.87
CA ASN A 823 -5.87 -10.81 62.40
C ASN A 823 -4.45 -10.64 62.97
N SER A 824 -3.70 -9.62 62.51
CA SER A 824 -2.29 -9.40 62.87
C SER A 824 -2.09 -8.33 63.95
N PHE A 825 -3.09 -7.47 64.21
CA PHE A 825 -2.99 -6.36 65.16
C PHE A 825 -4.09 -6.39 66.22
N THR A 826 -3.74 -6.50 67.51
CA THR A 826 -4.63 -6.14 68.62
C THR A 826 -4.70 -4.61 68.77
N ALA A 827 -5.87 -4.07 69.13
CA ALA A 827 -6.18 -2.64 69.10
C ALA A 827 -5.20 -1.70 69.84
N ASP A 828 -4.38 -2.22 70.78
CA ASP A 828 -3.38 -1.43 71.54
C ASP A 828 -1.99 -1.34 70.87
N ASP A 829 -1.65 -2.18 69.88
CA ASP A 829 -0.28 -2.24 69.29
C ASP A 829 -0.11 -1.35 68.04
N ILE A 830 -1.18 -0.72 67.54
CA ILE A 830 -1.17 0.08 66.28
C ILE A 830 -0.35 1.37 66.43
N LEU A 831 -0.16 1.86 67.66
CA LEU A 831 0.53 3.14 67.94
C LEU A 831 2.04 3.03 68.14
N SER A 832 2.60 1.82 68.23
CA SER A 832 4.05 1.61 68.40
C SER A 832 4.58 0.66 67.34
N ILE A 833 4.79 1.19 66.14
CA ILE A 833 5.31 0.47 64.97
C ILE A 833 6.83 0.18 65.07
N ASP A 834 7.34 -0.16 66.27
CA ASP A 834 8.77 -0.38 66.56
C ASP A 834 9.16 -1.85 66.73
N LYS A 835 8.20 -2.79 66.71
CA LYS A 835 8.51 -4.23 66.72
C LYS A 835 8.73 -4.70 65.27
N ILE A 836 10.00 -4.85 64.90
CA ILE A 836 10.48 -5.26 63.57
C ILE A 836 9.83 -6.58 63.09
N ASP A 837 9.57 -7.53 63.99
CA ASP A 837 8.98 -8.85 63.65
C ASP A 837 7.52 -8.77 63.16
N LEU A 838 6.69 -7.90 63.75
CA LEU A 838 5.27 -7.78 63.38
C LEU A 838 5.07 -7.12 62.01
N ARG A 839 5.94 -6.18 61.64
CA ARG A 839 5.94 -5.57 60.30
C ARG A 839 6.25 -6.61 59.21
N PHE A 840 7.14 -7.55 59.50
CA PHE A 840 7.54 -8.58 58.55
C PHE A 840 6.39 -9.56 58.26
N GLU A 841 5.68 -10.05 59.28
CA GLU A 841 4.54 -10.97 59.08
C GLU A 841 3.41 -10.31 58.28
N PHE A 842 3.03 -9.08 58.62
CA PHE A 842 2.01 -8.34 57.88
C PHE A 842 2.45 -8.10 56.43
N GLN A 843 3.72 -7.75 56.20
CA GLN A 843 4.26 -7.62 54.85
C GLN A 843 4.14 -8.91 54.04
N GLN A 844 4.44 -10.09 54.61
CA GLN A 844 4.30 -11.36 53.90
C GLN A 844 2.85 -11.67 53.53
N GLN A 845 1.88 -11.34 54.40
CA GLN A 845 0.46 -11.51 54.10
C GLN A 845 0.02 -10.62 52.93
N ILE A 846 0.44 -9.35 52.90
CA ILE A 846 0.14 -8.44 51.77
C ILE A 846 0.75 -8.96 50.47
N LEU A 847 2.00 -9.44 50.51
CA LEU A 847 2.64 -10.05 49.34
C LEU A 847 1.91 -11.31 48.88
N GLN A 848 1.38 -12.11 49.80
CA GLN A 848 0.57 -13.29 49.48
C GLN A 848 -0.78 -12.92 48.86
N ILE A 849 -1.47 -11.89 49.37
CA ILE A 849 -2.72 -11.36 48.80
C ILE A 849 -2.46 -10.89 47.36
N ALA A 850 -1.42 -10.08 47.14
CA ALA A 850 -1.00 -9.63 45.82
C ALA A 850 -0.79 -10.83 44.86
N ASN A 851 -0.11 -11.88 45.32
CA ASN A 851 0.18 -13.05 44.51
C ASN A 851 -1.06 -13.92 44.21
N ASN A 852 -1.96 -14.09 45.19
CA ASN A 852 -3.21 -14.85 45.03
C ASN A 852 -4.16 -14.18 44.02
N HIS A 853 -4.24 -12.85 44.06
CA HIS A 853 -5.09 -12.05 43.15
C HIS A 853 -4.39 -11.65 41.86
N HIS A 854 -3.11 -11.99 41.71
CA HIS A 854 -2.29 -11.66 40.53
C HIS A 854 -2.29 -10.15 40.23
N ILE A 855 -2.14 -9.34 41.27
CA ILE A 855 -2.07 -7.88 41.15
C ILE A 855 -0.84 -7.34 41.86
N ASP A 856 -0.46 -6.13 41.48
CA ASP A 856 0.53 -5.37 42.22
C ASP A 856 -0.13 -4.52 43.29
N ILE A 857 0.54 -4.38 44.42
CA ILE A 857 0.04 -3.63 45.57
C ILE A 857 1.16 -2.77 46.13
N ASN A 858 0.87 -1.48 46.33
CA ASN A 858 1.70 -0.57 47.09
C ASN A 858 0.89 -0.02 48.27
N LEU A 859 1.49 0.03 49.46
CA LEU A 859 0.88 0.56 50.67
C LEU A 859 1.70 1.77 51.13
N TYR A 860 1.04 2.90 51.35
CA TYR A 860 1.64 4.15 51.79
C TYR A 860 1.15 4.52 53.20
N ASP A 861 2.00 5.21 53.96
CA ASP A 861 1.61 5.83 55.23
C ASP A 861 0.75 7.09 55.00
N LEU A 862 0.29 7.71 56.09
CA LEU A 862 -0.52 8.93 56.05
C LEU A 862 0.24 10.17 55.54
N ASN A 863 1.57 10.10 55.49
CA ASN A 863 2.46 11.13 54.95
C ASN A 863 2.84 10.84 53.48
N GLY A 864 2.26 9.80 52.86
CA GLY A 864 2.51 9.42 51.48
C GLY A 864 3.84 8.69 51.25
N ASN A 865 4.50 8.17 52.28
CA ASN A 865 5.71 7.35 52.14
C ASN A 865 5.38 5.88 51.95
N LEU A 866 6.09 5.22 51.05
CA LEU A 866 5.91 3.80 50.75
C LEU A 866 6.32 2.91 51.95
N LEU A 867 5.37 2.12 52.44
CA LEU A 867 5.56 1.11 53.49
C LEU A 867 5.85 -0.28 52.90
N ILE A 868 4.99 -0.75 51.99
CA ILE A 868 5.04 -2.10 51.41
C ILE A 868 4.83 -2.00 49.90
N SER A 869 5.56 -2.79 49.12
CA SER A 869 5.33 -2.93 47.69
C SER A 869 5.54 -4.37 47.25
N SER A 870 4.67 -4.88 46.38
CA SER A 870 4.88 -6.13 45.65
C SER A 870 6.05 -6.03 44.66
N GLN A 871 6.41 -4.82 44.23
CA GLN A 871 7.48 -4.51 43.27
C GLN A 871 8.58 -3.62 43.86
N ARG A 872 9.19 -4.05 44.98
CA ARG A 872 10.29 -3.32 45.65
C ARG A 872 11.40 -2.83 44.70
N TYR A 873 11.74 -3.64 43.70
CA TYR A 873 12.80 -3.33 42.74
C TYR A 873 12.63 -1.96 42.05
N VAL A 874 11.39 -1.57 41.72
CA VAL A 874 11.10 -0.28 41.06
C VAL A 874 11.51 0.90 41.94
N TYR A 875 11.27 0.79 43.25
CA TYR A 875 11.53 1.85 44.22
C TYR A 875 12.98 1.82 44.74
N ASP A 876 13.56 0.64 44.93
CA ASP A 876 14.92 0.48 45.47
C ASP A 876 16.02 0.94 44.49
N ASN A 877 15.72 0.87 43.18
CA ASN A 877 16.57 1.38 42.10
C ASN A 877 16.20 2.80 41.65
N ALA A 878 15.32 3.49 42.39
CA ALA A 878 14.88 4.85 42.12
C ALA A 878 14.27 5.05 40.71
N ILE A 879 13.67 4.02 40.11
CA ILE A 879 12.87 4.17 38.89
C ILE A 879 11.64 5.03 39.22
N LEU A 880 11.02 4.75 40.37
CA LEU A 880 10.09 5.64 41.06
C LEU A 880 10.65 5.98 42.44
N SER A 881 10.35 7.18 42.92
CA SER A 881 10.59 7.57 44.30
C SER A 881 9.66 6.79 45.24
N ARG A 882 10.02 6.71 46.53
CA ARG A 882 9.18 6.09 47.57
C ARG A 882 8.00 6.97 47.99
N LYS A 883 7.64 7.97 47.19
CA LYS A 883 6.52 8.88 47.44
C LYS A 883 5.30 8.49 46.61
N MET A 884 4.14 8.65 47.24
CA MET A 884 2.85 8.56 46.57
C MET A 884 2.75 9.62 45.47
N ASN A 885 2.00 9.35 44.41
CA ASN A 885 1.69 10.37 43.41
C ASN A 885 1.07 11.61 44.10
N PRO A 886 1.54 12.83 43.80
CA PRO A 886 1.16 14.04 44.54
C PRO A 886 -0.32 14.39 44.40
N GLU A 887 -0.92 14.18 43.22
CA GLU A 887 -2.35 14.42 43.00
C GLU A 887 -3.19 13.40 43.76
N ALA A 888 -2.76 12.13 43.75
CA ALA A 888 -3.40 11.09 44.52
C ALA A 888 -3.30 11.35 46.04
N TYR A 889 -2.13 11.77 46.53
CA TYR A 889 -1.93 12.15 47.93
C TYR A 889 -2.85 13.30 48.30
N TYR A 890 -2.98 14.31 47.43
CA TYR A 890 -3.87 15.44 47.66
C TYR A 890 -5.33 15.01 47.81
N SER A 891 -5.86 14.26 46.84
CA SER A 891 -7.25 13.81 46.89
C SER A 891 -7.52 12.86 48.07
N MET A 892 -6.54 12.07 48.50
CA MET A 892 -6.68 11.15 49.63
C MET A 892 -6.55 11.83 51.00
N HIS A 893 -5.55 12.71 51.16
CA HIS A 893 -5.18 13.31 52.44
C HIS A 893 -5.97 14.58 52.75
N TYR A 894 -6.15 15.47 51.77
CA TYR A 894 -6.81 16.76 51.97
C TYR A 894 -8.28 16.75 51.56
N GLU A 895 -8.65 16.12 50.45
CA GLU A 895 -10.06 16.04 50.01
C GLU A 895 -10.84 14.90 50.68
N HIS A 896 -10.15 14.00 51.38
CA HIS A 896 -10.71 12.79 52.00
C HIS A 896 -11.54 11.94 51.01
N SER A 897 -11.09 11.85 49.76
CA SER A 897 -11.73 11.05 48.72
C SER A 897 -11.74 9.57 49.09
N THR A 898 -12.86 8.89 48.88
CA THR A 898 -12.99 7.44 49.14
C THR A 898 -12.26 6.57 48.12
N LYS A 899 -11.94 7.13 46.95
CA LYS A 899 -11.13 6.53 45.89
C LYS A 899 -10.63 7.60 44.94
N TYR A 900 -9.49 7.37 44.31
CA TYR A 900 -8.93 8.23 43.27
C TYR A 900 -8.34 7.36 42.17
N ILE A 901 -8.78 7.56 40.94
CA ILE A 901 -8.30 6.82 39.77
C ILE A 901 -7.58 7.80 38.86
N HIS A 902 -6.36 7.47 38.48
CA HIS A 902 -5.51 8.31 37.66
C HIS A 902 -4.64 7.49 36.71
N GLU A 903 -4.18 8.11 35.63
CA GLU A 903 -3.22 7.53 34.67
C GLU A 903 -1.81 7.99 35.04
N GLU A 904 -0.99 7.10 35.59
CA GLU A 904 0.41 7.41 35.89
C GLU A 904 1.34 7.03 34.73
N GLN A 905 2.54 7.62 34.72
CA GLN A 905 3.54 7.44 33.67
C GLN A 905 4.93 7.18 34.27
N ILE A 906 5.60 6.11 33.80
CA ILE A 906 7.02 5.83 34.05
C ILE A 906 7.75 6.02 32.72
N VAL A 907 8.53 7.10 32.57
CA VAL A 907 9.21 7.47 31.31
C VAL A 907 8.22 7.56 30.14
N ASP A 908 8.07 6.53 29.30
CA ASP A 908 7.10 6.48 28.19
C ASP A 908 5.93 5.50 28.44
N PHE A 909 5.96 4.77 29.56
CA PHE A 909 4.99 3.74 29.90
C PHE A 909 3.85 4.30 30.75
N LYS A 910 2.63 4.32 30.20
CA LYS A 910 1.42 4.81 30.87
C LYS A 910 0.55 3.67 31.39
N PHE A 911 0.04 3.79 32.60
CA PHE A 911 -0.83 2.80 33.23
C PHE A 911 -1.88 3.47 34.13
N GLN A 912 -3.07 2.87 34.22
CA GLN A 912 -4.07 3.31 35.17
C GLN A 912 -3.78 2.73 36.56
N THR A 913 -4.05 3.50 37.60
CA THR A 913 -3.94 3.06 38.98
C THR A 913 -5.11 3.58 39.81
N ILE A 914 -5.42 2.86 40.89
CA ILE A 914 -6.43 3.26 41.85
C ILE A 914 -5.81 3.39 43.23
N TYR A 915 -6.14 4.48 43.90
CA TYR A 915 -5.80 4.76 45.29
C TYR A 915 -7.04 4.66 46.16
N VAL A 916 -6.95 3.98 47.28
CA VAL A 916 -8.05 3.76 48.23
C VAL A 916 -7.54 3.87 49.67
N PRO A 917 -8.23 4.59 50.57
CA PRO A 917 -7.85 4.64 51.98
C PRO A 917 -8.19 3.30 52.66
N ILE A 918 -7.24 2.79 53.44
CA ILE A 918 -7.48 1.68 54.36
C ILE A 918 -7.88 2.27 55.70
N ASN A 919 -9.09 1.91 56.14
CA ASN A 919 -9.61 2.37 57.43
C ASN A 919 -9.43 1.32 58.52
N GLY A 920 -9.05 1.76 59.72
CA GLY A 920 -8.98 0.96 60.94
C GLY A 920 -10.35 0.74 61.59
N TYR A 921 -10.35 0.09 62.76
CA TYR A 921 -11.58 -0.26 63.51
C TYR A 921 -12.46 0.93 63.88
N ASP A 922 -11.86 2.09 64.12
CA ASP A 922 -12.53 3.35 64.46
C ASP A 922 -12.98 4.16 63.24
N LYS A 923 -12.87 3.59 62.03
CA LYS A 923 -13.09 4.24 60.73
C LYS A 923 -12.12 5.38 60.42
N THR A 924 -11.04 5.54 61.16
CA THR A 924 -9.96 6.45 60.78
C THR A 924 -9.10 5.81 59.71
N THR A 925 -8.59 6.61 58.77
CA THR A 925 -7.67 6.12 57.75
C THR A 925 -6.31 5.86 58.39
N VAL A 926 -5.77 4.67 58.18
CA VAL A 926 -4.47 4.23 58.73
C VAL A 926 -3.37 4.18 57.68
N ALA A 927 -3.73 3.94 56.41
CA ALA A 927 -2.80 3.83 55.29
C ALA A 927 -3.52 4.08 53.96
N TYR A 928 -2.78 4.36 52.90
CA TYR A 928 -3.31 4.44 51.54
C TYR A 928 -2.86 3.24 50.71
N LEU A 929 -3.82 2.54 50.14
CA LEU A 929 -3.60 1.43 49.21
C LEU A 929 -3.53 1.97 47.79
N ASN A 930 -2.55 1.50 47.04
CA ASN A 930 -2.42 1.74 45.61
C ASN A 930 -2.35 0.41 44.88
N ILE A 931 -3.18 0.27 43.84
CA ILE A 931 -3.21 -0.90 42.96
C ILE A 931 -2.93 -0.41 41.54
N PRO A 932 -1.71 -0.56 41.01
CA PRO A 932 -1.39 -0.20 39.63
C PRO A 932 -1.83 -1.31 38.66
N SER A 933 -2.46 -0.91 37.55
CA SER A 933 -2.92 -1.81 36.50
C SER A 933 -1.94 -1.87 35.34
N ILE A 934 -0.73 -2.38 35.61
CA ILE A 934 0.40 -2.37 34.67
C ILE A 934 0.11 -3.23 33.42
N SER A 935 -0.74 -4.26 33.51
CA SER A 935 -1.09 -5.14 32.37
C SER A 935 -2.03 -4.49 31.33
N THR A 936 -2.66 -3.36 31.65
CA THR A 936 -3.71 -2.74 30.80
C THR A 936 -3.19 -2.24 29.46
N GLN A 937 -1.95 -1.75 29.37
CA GLN A 937 -1.45 -1.17 28.12
C GLN A 937 -1.24 -2.23 27.03
N LYS A 938 -0.72 -3.42 27.40
CA LYS A 938 -0.54 -4.52 26.45
C LYS A 938 -1.87 -5.11 26.03
N ASP A 939 -2.79 -5.30 26.96
CA ASP A 939 -4.11 -5.83 26.64
C ASP A 939 -4.88 -4.85 25.74
N LEU A 940 -4.80 -3.54 26.00
CA LEU A 940 -5.33 -2.50 25.10
C LEU A 940 -4.71 -2.59 23.71
N LYS A 941 -3.37 -2.62 23.62
CA LYS A 941 -2.65 -2.74 22.34
C LYS A 941 -3.06 -4.02 21.60
N GLN A 942 -3.20 -5.15 22.30
CA GLN A 942 -3.59 -6.42 21.68
C GLN A 942 -5.03 -6.40 21.19
N GLU A 943 -5.95 -5.83 21.96
CA GLU A 943 -7.35 -5.73 21.54
C GLU A 943 -7.51 -4.74 20.38
N ILE A 944 -6.86 -3.57 20.43
CA ILE A 944 -6.77 -2.64 19.29
C ILE A 944 -6.15 -3.35 18.08
N SER A 945 -5.10 -4.14 18.27
CA SER A 945 -4.43 -4.90 17.21
C SER A 945 -5.39 -5.91 16.56
N ASN A 946 -6.01 -6.78 17.36
CA ASN A 946 -6.97 -7.77 16.89
C ASN A 946 -8.09 -7.13 16.08
N PHE A 947 -8.55 -5.98 16.54
CA PHE A 947 -9.60 -5.23 15.91
C PHE A 947 -9.14 -4.53 14.62
N LEU A 948 -7.98 -3.86 14.63
CA LEU A 948 -7.39 -3.22 13.46
C LEU A 948 -7.12 -4.22 12.34
N VAL A 949 -6.59 -5.39 12.67
CA VAL A 949 -6.42 -6.52 11.74
C VAL A 949 -7.76 -6.92 11.14
N THR A 950 -8.80 -7.06 11.96
CA THR A 950 -10.15 -7.43 11.49
C THR A 950 -10.75 -6.37 10.56
N ILE A 951 -10.59 -5.08 10.88
CA ILE A 951 -10.99 -3.97 9.98
C ILE A 951 -10.21 -4.05 8.68
N LEU A 952 -8.89 -4.21 8.75
CA LEU A 952 -8.01 -4.21 7.58
C LEU A 952 -8.39 -5.35 6.63
N ASP A 953 -8.67 -6.53 7.18
CA ASP A 953 -9.15 -7.71 6.44
C ASP A 953 -10.51 -7.46 5.77
N LEU A 954 -11.48 -6.93 6.53
CA LEU A 954 -12.82 -6.60 6.01
C LEU A 954 -12.77 -5.51 4.93
N ASN A 955 -11.89 -4.51 5.08
CA ASN A 955 -11.75 -3.45 4.09
C ASN A 955 -11.02 -3.90 2.83
N ALA A 956 -10.05 -4.81 2.93
CA ALA A 956 -9.48 -5.44 1.74
C ALA A 956 -10.56 -6.17 0.93
N LEU A 957 -11.47 -6.89 1.60
CA LEU A 957 -12.63 -7.52 0.95
C LEU A 957 -13.57 -6.49 0.31
N ILE A 958 -13.97 -5.43 1.04
CA ILE A 958 -14.82 -4.36 0.52
C ILE A 958 -14.19 -3.69 -0.70
N PHE A 959 -12.88 -3.43 -0.66
CA PHE A 959 -12.16 -2.81 -1.77
C PHE A 959 -12.16 -3.68 -3.03
N ILE A 960 -11.98 -4.99 -2.86
CA ILE A 960 -12.06 -5.96 -3.97
C ILE A 960 -13.48 -5.98 -4.55
N MET A 961 -14.51 -6.03 -3.71
CA MET A 961 -15.91 -6.00 -4.16
C MET A 961 -16.24 -4.68 -4.86
N ALA A 962 -15.86 -3.55 -4.28
CA ALA A 962 -16.07 -2.22 -4.85
C ALA A 962 -15.37 -2.07 -6.20
N GLY A 963 -14.13 -2.57 -6.33
CA GLY A 963 -13.40 -2.60 -7.59
C GLY A 963 -14.04 -3.50 -8.65
N ALA A 964 -14.53 -4.68 -8.27
CA ALA A 964 -15.26 -5.58 -9.16
C ALA A 964 -16.57 -4.96 -9.66
N ILE A 965 -17.34 -4.35 -8.75
CA ILE A 965 -18.56 -3.60 -9.06
C ILE A 965 -18.25 -2.42 -9.98
N ALA A 966 -17.18 -1.66 -9.71
CA ALA A 966 -16.75 -0.55 -10.54
C ALA A 966 -16.42 -1.00 -11.97
N ILE A 967 -15.68 -2.10 -12.15
CA ILE A 967 -15.38 -2.66 -13.48
C ILE A 967 -16.66 -3.13 -14.17
N TRP A 968 -17.56 -3.80 -13.46
CA TRP A 968 -18.83 -4.30 -14.00
C TRP A 968 -19.73 -3.16 -14.48
N ILE A 969 -19.99 -2.17 -13.63
CA ILE A 969 -20.78 -0.97 -13.95
C ILE A 969 -20.16 -0.25 -15.15
N THR A 970 -18.84 -0.04 -15.12
CA THR A 970 -18.16 0.74 -16.16
C THR A 970 -18.19 0.04 -17.52
N ARG A 971 -18.00 -1.28 -17.57
CA ARG A 971 -18.12 -2.06 -18.82
C ARG A 971 -19.54 -1.95 -19.36
N ARG A 972 -20.55 -2.12 -18.51
CA ARG A 972 -21.95 -2.02 -18.90
C ARG A 972 -22.28 -0.65 -19.49
N ILE A 973 -21.86 0.44 -18.86
CA ILE A 973 -22.09 1.81 -19.33
C ILE A 973 -21.35 2.09 -20.64
N THR A 974 -20.05 1.74 -20.71
CA THR A 974 -19.23 2.06 -21.89
C THR A 974 -19.73 1.37 -23.15
N THR A 975 -20.15 0.10 -23.06
CA THR A 975 -20.64 -0.66 -24.22
C THR A 975 -21.90 -0.05 -24.82
N SER A 976 -22.82 0.44 -23.98
CA SER A 976 -24.03 1.12 -24.45
C SER A 976 -23.70 2.43 -25.18
N PHE A 977 -22.79 3.23 -24.64
CA PHE A 977 -22.36 4.48 -25.30
C PHE A 977 -21.62 4.24 -26.62
N THR A 978 -20.80 3.19 -26.71
CA THR A 978 -20.10 2.88 -27.98
C THR A 978 -21.08 2.51 -29.09
N LEU A 979 -22.14 1.74 -28.77
CA LEU A 979 -23.17 1.38 -29.75
C LEU A 979 -23.87 2.62 -30.34
N ILE A 980 -24.28 3.54 -29.47
CA ILE A 980 -24.91 4.81 -29.88
C ILE A 980 -23.93 5.63 -30.70
N GLY A 981 -22.68 5.75 -30.24
CA GLY A 981 -21.63 6.50 -30.94
C GLY A 981 -21.33 5.97 -32.34
N ASP A 982 -21.34 4.66 -32.54
CA ASP A 982 -21.10 4.05 -33.85
C ASP A 982 -22.29 4.24 -34.79
N LYS A 983 -23.53 4.12 -34.29
CA LYS A 983 -24.74 4.40 -35.09
C LYS A 983 -24.83 5.89 -35.48
N MET A 984 -24.47 6.81 -34.59
CA MET A 984 -24.39 8.24 -34.92
C MET A 984 -23.36 8.54 -36.02
N LYS A 985 -22.20 7.86 -36.04
CA LYS A 985 -21.19 8.04 -37.10
C LYS A 985 -21.64 7.49 -38.45
N ALA A 986 -22.56 6.52 -38.46
CA ALA A 986 -23.06 5.87 -39.67
C ALA A 986 -24.15 6.68 -40.40
N ILE A 987 -24.63 7.80 -39.82
CA ILE A 987 -25.64 8.64 -40.45
C ILE A 987 -25.09 9.27 -41.73
N SER A 988 -25.76 9.07 -42.87
CA SER A 988 -25.41 9.70 -44.15
C SER A 988 -26.63 10.26 -44.89
N PHE A 989 -26.39 11.28 -45.73
CA PHE A 989 -27.43 11.89 -46.56
C PHE A 989 -27.68 11.02 -47.81
N GLY A 990 -28.93 10.60 -48.00
CA GLY A 990 -29.35 9.79 -49.16
C GLY A 990 -29.39 8.28 -48.94
N ALA A 991 -28.92 7.78 -47.77
CA ALA A 991 -29.06 6.38 -47.37
C ALA A 991 -30.18 6.19 -46.33
N VAL A 992 -30.69 4.96 -46.20
CA VAL A 992 -31.66 4.60 -45.16
C VAL A 992 -30.93 4.49 -43.82
N ASN A 993 -31.14 5.48 -42.94
CA ASN A 993 -30.57 5.48 -41.60
C ASN A 993 -31.45 4.61 -40.68
N GLU A 994 -30.86 3.58 -40.06
CA GLU A 994 -31.58 2.66 -39.17
C GLU A 994 -31.86 3.28 -37.79
N GLU A 995 -33.08 3.08 -37.28
CA GLU A 995 -33.44 3.38 -35.91
C GLU A 995 -32.80 2.39 -34.92
N ILE A 996 -32.52 2.85 -33.71
CA ILE A 996 -31.99 1.99 -32.64
C ILE A 996 -33.19 1.45 -31.85
N GLU A 997 -33.38 0.13 -31.88
CA GLU A 997 -34.33 -0.54 -31.01
C GLU A 997 -33.75 -0.72 -29.60
N TRP A 998 -34.36 -0.07 -28.62
CA TRP A 998 -33.97 -0.17 -27.22
C TRP A 998 -35.12 -0.67 -26.36
N LYS A 999 -34.92 -1.81 -25.69
CA LYS A 999 -35.97 -2.52 -24.94
C LYS A 999 -36.12 -2.09 -23.48
N LYS A 1000 -35.28 -1.18 -22.98
CA LYS A 1000 -35.24 -0.80 -21.55
C LYS A 1000 -35.66 0.66 -21.38
N ASP A 1001 -36.42 0.92 -20.33
CA ASP A 1001 -36.88 2.27 -20.00
C ASP A 1001 -35.90 2.89 -18.99
N ASP A 1002 -34.76 3.36 -19.50
CA ASP A 1002 -33.70 4.03 -18.74
C ASP A 1002 -33.31 5.36 -19.42
N GLU A 1003 -32.41 6.14 -18.80
CA GLU A 1003 -31.98 7.44 -19.33
C GLU A 1003 -31.34 7.33 -20.73
N LEU A 1004 -30.82 6.14 -21.07
CA LEU A 1004 -30.34 5.84 -22.42
C LEU A 1004 -31.50 5.63 -23.40
N GLY A 1005 -32.61 5.04 -22.98
CA GLY A 1005 -33.84 4.95 -23.78
C GLY A 1005 -34.40 6.31 -24.17
N GLU A 1006 -34.35 7.30 -23.27
CA GLU A 1006 -34.76 8.68 -23.58
C GLU A 1006 -33.83 9.30 -24.64
N LEU A 1007 -32.52 9.15 -24.48
CA LEU A 1007 -31.54 9.62 -25.47
C LEU A 1007 -31.73 8.95 -26.84
N ILE A 1008 -32.01 7.64 -26.86
CA ILE A 1008 -32.27 6.86 -28.08
C ILE A 1008 -33.58 7.32 -28.74
N THR A 1009 -34.59 7.67 -27.95
CA THR A 1009 -35.85 8.22 -28.46
C THR A 1009 -35.62 9.56 -29.16
N GLU A 1010 -34.83 10.45 -28.57
CA GLU A 1010 -34.45 11.72 -29.22
C GLU A 1010 -33.57 11.51 -30.46
N TYR A 1011 -32.67 10.54 -30.43
CA TYR A 1011 -31.91 10.12 -31.61
C TYR A 1011 -32.84 9.65 -32.74
N ASN A 1012 -33.78 8.74 -32.46
CA ASN A 1012 -34.72 8.21 -33.46
C ASN A 1012 -35.61 9.34 -34.01
N LYS A 1013 -36.06 10.29 -33.16
CA LYS A 1013 -36.79 11.49 -33.61
C LYS A 1013 -35.95 12.34 -34.57
N MET A 1014 -34.65 12.52 -34.29
CA MET A 1014 -33.75 13.27 -35.17
C MET A 1014 -33.58 12.57 -36.51
N VAL A 1015 -33.36 11.25 -36.52
CA VAL A 1015 -33.24 10.44 -37.74
C VAL A 1015 -34.50 10.55 -38.60
N LYS A 1016 -35.68 10.45 -37.97
CA LYS A 1016 -36.96 10.61 -38.66
C LYS A 1016 -37.14 12.00 -39.28
N LYS A 1017 -36.85 13.07 -38.52
CA LYS A 1017 -36.92 14.45 -39.03
C LYS A 1017 -35.94 14.69 -40.18
N LEU A 1018 -34.75 14.08 -40.12
CA LEU A 1018 -33.76 14.17 -41.18
C LEU A 1018 -34.28 13.50 -42.48
N ALA A 1019 -34.88 12.32 -42.37
CA ALA A 1019 -35.51 11.63 -43.50
C ALA A 1019 -36.65 12.46 -44.11
N GLU A 1020 -37.53 13.02 -43.27
CA GLU A 1020 -38.62 13.90 -43.71
C GLU A 1020 -38.10 15.15 -44.43
N SER A 1021 -37.04 15.78 -43.89
CA SER A 1021 -36.43 16.98 -44.46
C SER A 1021 -35.75 16.70 -45.80
N ALA A 1022 -35.05 15.57 -45.93
CA ALA A 1022 -34.45 15.15 -47.19
C ALA A 1022 -35.51 14.90 -48.28
N GLN A 1023 -36.63 14.27 -47.91
CA GLN A 1023 -37.74 14.03 -48.83
C GLN A 1023 -38.44 15.34 -49.25
N ALA A 1024 -38.62 16.28 -48.33
CA ALA A 1024 -39.18 17.60 -48.62
C ALA A 1024 -38.27 18.40 -49.57
N LEU A 1025 -36.95 18.34 -49.37
CA LEU A 1025 -35.98 18.99 -50.25
C LEU A 1025 -36.02 18.41 -51.66
N ALA A 1026 -36.00 17.08 -51.80
CA ALA A 1026 -36.09 16.41 -53.09
C ALA A 1026 -37.40 16.73 -53.83
N ARG A 1027 -38.51 16.89 -53.11
CA ARG A 1027 -39.78 17.34 -53.69
C ARG A 1027 -39.72 18.77 -54.19
N SER A 1028 -39.11 19.68 -53.42
CA SER A 1028 -38.94 21.09 -53.78
C SER A 1028 -38.11 21.26 -55.06
N GLU A 1029 -37.00 20.52 -55.18
CA GLU A 1029 -36.16 20.54 -56.39
C GLU A 1029 -36.94 20.08 -57.64
N ARG A 1030 -37.73 19.00 -57.51
CA ARG A 1030 -38.59 18.52 -58.61
C ARG A 1030 -39.65 19.54 -59.01
N GLU A 1031 -40.33 20.15 -58.04
CA GLU A 1031 -41.35 21.18 -58.32
C GLU A 1031 -40.74 22.42 -58.99
N GLY A 1032 -39.51 22.80 -58.62
CA GLY A 1032 -38.76 23.88 -59.27
C GLY A 1032 -38.47 23.58 -60.75
N ALA A 1033 -37.93 22.40 -61.04
CA ALA A 1033 -37.65 21.96 -62.40
C ALA A 1033 -38.93 21.89 -63.26
N TRP A 1034 -40.05 21.44 -62.68
CA TRP A 1034 -41.34 21.37 -63.35
C TRP A 1034 -41.89 22.74 -63.75
N ARG A 1035 -41.85 23.72 -62.84
CA ARG A 1035 -42.34 25.09 -63.13
C ARG A 1035 -41.59 25.72 -64.29
N GLU A 1036 -40.27 25.52 -64.32
CA GLU A 1036 -39.42 26.09 -65.36
C GLU A 1036 -39.76 25.51 -66.74
N MET A 1037 -39.94 24.19 -66.82
CA MET A 1037 -40.35 23.55 -68.07
C MET A 1037 -41.77 23.94 -68.52
N ALA A 1038 -42.74 23.98 -67.61
CA ALA A 1038 -44.11 24.35 -67.95
C ALA A 1038 -44.21 25.76 -68.55
N ARG A 1039 -43.42 26.71 -68.02
CA ARG A 1039 -43.30 28.08 -68.54
C ARG A 1039 -42.81 28.10 -69.98
N GLN A 1040 -41.87 27.22 -70.32
CA GLN A 1040 -41.32 27.14 -71.66
C GLN A 1040 -42.31 26.53 -72.67
N VAL A 1041 -43.00 25.44 -72.31
CA VAL A 1041 -43.99 24.82 -73.19
C VAL A 1041 -45.14 25.79 -73.51
N ALA A 1042 -45.57 26.59 -72.53
CA ALA A 1042 -46.54 27.65 -72.78
C ALA A 1042 -46.05 28.66 -73.84
N HIS A 1043 -44.76 28.98 -73.86
CA HIS A 1043 -44.16 29.87 -74.86
C HIS A 1043 -44.08 29.21 -76.24
N GLU A 1044 -43.73 27.93 -76.31
CA GLU A 1044 -43.62 27.18 -77.57
C GLU A 1044 -44.97 26.86 -78.20
N ILE A 1045 -46.05 26.71 -77.40
CA ILE A 1045 -47.43 26.60 -77.91
C ILE A 1045 -47.95 27.93 -78.48
N LYS A 1046 -47.57 29.07 -77.88
CA LYS A 1046 -48.01 30.41 -78.33
C LYS A 1046 -47.45 30.78 -79.71
N ASN A 1047 -46.24 30.32 -80.01
CA ASN A 1047 -45.51 30.61 -81.24
C ASN A 1047 -46.23 30.16 -82.54
N PRO A 1048 -46.75 28.91 -82.66
CA PRO A 1048 -47.51 28.47 -83.83
C PRO A 1048 -48.97 28.97 -83.85
N LEU A 1049 -49.59 29.20 -82.69
CA LEU A 1049 -50.98 29.70 -82.61
C LEU A 1049 -51.16 31.11 -83.21
N THR A 1050 -50.16 31.98 -83.07
CA THR A 1050 -50.26 33.38 -83.51
C THR A 1050 -50.22 33.51 -85.04
N PRO A 1051 -49.27 32.90 -85.78
CA PRO A 1051 -49.27 32.85 -87.24
C PRO A 1051 -50.47 32.12 -87.83
N MET A 1052 -50.96 31.04 -87.18
CA MET A 1052 -52.18 30.36 -87.63
C MET A 1052 -53.38 31.31 -87.64
N LYS A 1053 -53.57 32.06 -86.55
CA LYS A 1053 -54.62 33.08 -86.45
C LYS A 1053 -54.47 34.16 -87.52
N LEU A 1054 -53.26 34.67 -87.72
CA LEU A 1054 -52.98 35.69 -88.73
C LEU A 1054 -53.22 35.18 -90.16
N SER A 1055 -52.86 33.92 -90.44
CA SER A 1055 -53.05 33.29 -91.75
C SER A 1055 -54.53 33.12 -92.10
N ILE A 1056 -55.37 32.75 -91.12
CA ILE A 1056 -56.82 32.70 -91.27
C ILE A 1056 -57.40 34.11 -91.48
N GLN A 1057 -56.97 35.10 -90.70
CA GLN A 1057 -57.41 36.49 -90.86
C GLN A 1057 -57.01 37.08 -92.22
N TYR A 1058 -55.82 36.72 -92.72
CA TYR A 1058 -55.36 37.10 -94.04
C TYR A 1058 -56.20 36.46 -95.14
N LEU A 1059 -56.54 35.18 -95.00
CA LEU A 1059 -57.46 34.49 -95.92
C LEU A 1059 -58.85 35.13 -95.92
N GLN A 1060 -59.41 35.44 -94.75
CA GLN A 1060 -60.70 36.13 -94.63
C GLN A 1060 -60.70 37.47 -95.36
N ARG A 1061 -59.66 38.31 -95.13
CA ARG A 1061 -59.50 39.58 -95.85
C ARG A 1061 -59.38 39.40 -97.37
N ALA A 1062 -58.70 38.35 -97.84
CA ALA A 1062 -58.56 38.08 -99.27
C ALA A 1062 -59.88 37.64 -99.91
N ILE A 1063 -60.71 36.87 -99.18
CA ILE A 1063 -62.07 36.50 -99.59
C ILE A 1063 -62.97 37.74 -99.64
N ASP A 1064 -62.98 38.56 -98.59
CA ASP A 1064 -63.82 39.77 -98.50
C ASP A 1064 -63.51 40.79 -99.61
N ASN A 1065 -62.26 40.86 -100.05
CA ASN A 1065 -61.81 41.75 -101.12
C ASN A 1065 -61.88 41.14 -102.54
N ASN A 1066 -62.50 39.97 -102.69
CA ASN A 1066 -62.70 39.29 -103.98
C ASN A 1066 -61.40 39.10 -104.79
N ALA A 1067 -60.30 38.78 -104.11
CA ALA A 1067 -58.99 38.66 -104.76
C ALA A 1067 -59.00 37.52 -105.81
N PRO A 1068 -58.37 37.70 -106.99
CA PRO A 1068 -58.47 36.74 -108.09
C PRO A 1068 -57.82 35.37 -107.78
N ASN A 1069 -57.02 35.26 -106.71
CA ASN A 1069 -56.26 34.07 -106.31
C ASN A 1069 -56.76 33.40 -105.00
N VAL A 1070 -57.99 33.70 -104.54
CA VAL A 1070 -58.54 33.19 -103.27
C VAL A 1070 -58.48 31.65 -103.16
N LYS A 1071 -58.72 30.92 -104.25
CA LYS A 1071 -58.75 29.45 -104.26
C LYS A 1071 -57.36 28.82 -104.04
N ASP A 1072 -56.31 29.45 -104.52
CA ASP A 1072 -54.93 28.99 -104.29
C ASP A 1072 -54.42 29.43 -102.92
N LEU A 1073 -54.78 30.64 -102.47
CA LEU A 1073 -54.48 31.12 -101.13
C LEU A 1073 -55.16 30.26 -100.04
N SER A 1074 -56.41 29.81 -100.26
CA SER A 1074 -57.09 28.92 -99.31
C SER A 1074 -56.38 27.58 -99.16
N ARG A 1075 -55.83 27.05 -100.26
CA ARG A 1075 -55.07 25.78 -100.24
C ARG A 1075 -53.74 25.95 -99.50
N GLN A 1076 -53.05 27.07 -99.73
CA GLN A 1076 -51.80 27.39 -99.05
C GLN A 1076 -51.99 27.62 -97.54
N VAL A 1077 -53.02 28.38 -97.15
CA VAL A 1077 -53.35 28.61 -95.73
C VAL A 1077 -53.76 27.31 -95.05
N ALA A 1078 -54.59 26.48 -95.71
CA ALA A 1078 -54.95 25.17 -95.17
C ALA A 1078 -53.71 24.27 -94.94
N SER A 1079 -52.78 24.20 -95.90
CA SER A 1079 -51.53 23.45 -95.75
C SER A 1079 -50.69 23.97 -94.58
N THR A 1080 -50.56 25.30 -94.46
CA THR A 1080 -49.79 25.95 -93.39
C THR A 1080 -50.42 25.67 -92.01
N LEU A 1081 -51.75 25.71 -91.90
CA LEU A 1081 -52.44 25.40 -90.65
C LEU A 1081 -52.26 23.95 -90.23
N VAL A 1082 -52.33 23.00 -91.17
CA VAL A 1082 -52.09 21.57 -90.88
C VAL A 1082 -50.67 21.38 -90.34
N GLU A 1083 -49.66 21.94 -91.00
CA GLU A 1083 -48.27 21.86 -90.52
C GLU A 1083 -48.08 22.45 -89.11
N GLN A 1084 -48.72 23.58 -88.82
CA GLN A 1084 -48.64 24.22 -87.50
C GLN A 1084 -49.40 23.44 -86.41
N ILE A 1085 -50.49 22.76 -86.75
CA ILE A 1085 -51.22 21.85 -85.86
C ILE A 1085 -50.42 20.58 -85.58
N ASP A 1086 -49.74 20.02 -86.59
CA ASP A 1086 -48.86 18.87 -86.41
C ASP A 1086 -47.67 19.22 -85.51
N GLN A 1087 -47.09 20.43 -85.66
CA GLN A 1087 -46.06 20.95 -84.76
C GLN A 1087 -46.57 21.09 -83.31
N LEU A 1088 -47.77 21.65 -83.10
CA LEU A 1088 -48.40 21.73 -81.77
C LEU A 1088 -48.64 20.35 -81.15
N SER A 1089 -49.11 19.40 -81.95
CA SER A 1089 -49.37 18.03 -81.52
C SER A 1089 -48.07 17.33 -81.10
N LYS A 1090 -46.97 17.58 -81.82
CA LYS A 1090 -45.63 17.10 -81.46
C LYS A 1090 -45.13 17.71 -80.14
N ILE A 1091 -45.26 19.03 -79.94
CA ILE A 1091 -44.88 19.70 -78.68
C ILE A 1091 -45.71 19.19 -77.50
N ALA A 1092 -47.03 19.02 -77.68
CA ALA A 1092 -47.91 18.48 -76.65
C ALA A 1092 -47.60 17.01 -76.33
N GLY A 1093 -47.24 16.22 -77.34
CA GLY A 1093 -46.76 14.84 -77.19
C GLY A 1093 -45.44 14.77 -76.40
N ASP A 1094 -44.45 15.57 -76.78
CA ASP A 1094 -43.14 15.66 -76.11
C ASP A 1094 -43.29 16.11 -74.64
N PHE A 1095 -44.16 17.10 -74.37
CA PHE A 1095 -44.45 17.59 -73.02
C PHE A 1095 -45.20 16.57 -72.14
N SER A 1096 -46.26 15.94 -72.67
CA SER A 1096 -47.01 14.88 -71.99
C SER A 1096 -46.11 13.71 -71.62
N GLN A 1097 -45.15 13.39 -72.48
CA GLN A 1097 -44.17 12.34 -72.22
C GLN A 1097 -43.14 12.72 -71.16
N PHE A 1098 -42.70 13.98 -71.08
CA PHE A 1098 -41.88 14.44 -69.95
C PHE A 1098 -42.66 14.40 -68.62
N ALA A 1099 -43.94 14.81 -68.65
CA ALA A 1099 -44.82 14.74 -67.50
C ALA A 1099 -45.04 13.30 -66.98
N ASN A 1100 -45.04 12.31 -67.88
CA ASN A 1100 -45.21 10.89 -67.58
C ASN A 1100 -43.92 10.11 -67.32
N ILE A 1101 -42.76 10.78 -67.23
CA ILE A 1101 -41.48 10.17 -66.79
C ILE A 1101 -41.58 9.57 -65.36
N ALA A 1102 -42.66 9.82 -64.62
CA ALA A 1102 -42.93 9.27 -63.28
C ALA A 1102 -43.55 7.85 -63.28
N ASN A 1103 -44.21 7.42 -64.37
CA ASN A 1103 -44.82 6.08 -64.47
C ASN A 1103 -43.90 5.15 -65.27
N VAL A 1104 -42.75 4.80 -64.69
CA VAL A 1104 -41.75 3.91 -65.28
C VAL A 1104 -42.05 2.47 -64.89
N SER A 1105 -42.29 1.59 -65.85
CA SER A 1105 -42.41 0.15 -65.60
C SER A 1105 -41.04 -0.49 -65.80
N ILE A 1106 -40.29 -0.66 -64.72
CA ILE A 1106 -38.97 -1.29 -64.76
C ILE A 1106 -39.17 -2.80 -64.91
N GLU A 1107 -38.66 -3.38 -65.99
CA GLU A 1107 -38.66 -4.81 -66.27
C GLU A 1107 -37.24 -5.30 -66.65
N VAL A 1108 -37.00 -6.60 -66.55
CA VAL A 1108 -35.74 -7.23 -66.99
C VAL A 1108 -35.96 -7.85 -68.35
N PHE A 1109 -35.19 -7.43 -69.35
CA PHE A 1109 -35.30 -7.93 -70.72
C PHE A 1109 -33.95 -7.92 -71.42
N ASP A 1110 -33.81 -8.75 -72.47
CA ASP A 1110 -32.61 -8.76 -73.31
C ASP A 1110 -32.60 -7.53 -74.24
N LEU A 1111 -31.61 -6.67 -74.05
CA LEU A 1111 -31.43 -5.46 -74.85
C LEU A 1111 -31.28 -5.77 -76.35
N SER A 1112 -30.67 -6.91 -76.68
CA SER A 1112 -30.43 -7.33 -78.06
C SER A 1112 -31.72 -7.45 -78.85
N VAL A 1113 -32.81 -7.92 -78.22
CA VAL A 1113 -34.12 -8.09 -78.86
C VAL A 1113 -34.72 -6.74 -79.25
N VAL A 1114 -34.51 -5.70 -78.44
CA VAL A 1114 -35.02 -4.35 -78.72
C VAL A 1114 -34.23 -3.72 -79.87
N ILE A 1115 -32.90 -3.87 -79.88
CA ILE A 1115 -32.05 -3.35 -80.96
C ILE A 1115 -32.38 -4.07 -82.27
N GLU A 1116 -32.55 -5.39 -82.25
CA GLU A 1116 -32.90 -6.20 -83.42
C GLU A 1116 -34.20 -5.73 -84.09
N MET A 1117 -35.25 -5.48 -83.30
CA MET A 1117 -36.52 -4.97 -83.83
C MET A 1117 -36.35 -3.62 -84.53
N ILE A 1118 -35.52 -2.73 -83.97
CA ILE A 1118 -35.31 -1.39 -84.54
C ILE A 1118 -34.45 -1.47 -85.81
N VAL A 1119 -33.40 -2.31 -85.80
CA VAL A 1119 -32.58 -2.62 -86.97
C VAL A 1119 -33.46 -3.11 -88.13
N GLN A 1120 -34.35 -4.09 -87.87
CA GLN A 1120 -35.27 -4.63 -88.89
C GLN A 1120 -36.21 -3.57 -89.45
N LEU A 1121 -36.72 -2.66 -88.61
CA LEU A 1121 -37.61 -1.59 -89.02
C LEU A 1121 -36.97 -0.66 -90.07
N TYR A 1122 -35.69 -0.31 -89.90
CA TYR A 1122 -34.96 0.60 -90.79
C TYR A 1122 -34.20 -0.09 -91.93
N SER A 1123 -34.01 -1.42 -91.87
CA SER A 1123 -33.36 -2.20 -92.93
C SER A 1123 -34.17 -2.31 -94.23
N SER A 1124 -35.44 -1.88 -94.21
CA SER A 1124 -36.35 -1.96 -95.37
C SER A 1124 -36.22 -0.77 -96.33
N ASP A 1125 -35.46 0.28 -95.97
CA ASP A 1125 -35.22 1.45 -96.82
C ASP A 1125 -33.92 1.24 -97.63
N GLU A 1126 -34.03 1.08 -98.95
CA GLU A 1126 -32.89 0.81 -99.85
C GLU A 1126 -31.80 1.89 -99.84
N ARG A 1127 -32.07 3.06 -99.23
CA ARG A 1127 -31.14 4.19 -99.12
C ARG A 1127 -30.22 4.11 -97.90
N ILE A 1128 -30.46 3.17 -96.97
CA ILE A 1128 -29.75 3.06 -95.69
C ILE A 1128 -29.03 1.71 -95.62
N GLN A 1129 -27.71 1.72 -95.57
CA GLN A 1129 -26.93 0.53 -95.25
C GLN A 1129 -26.73 0.46 -93.73
N LEU A 1130 -27.50 -0.37 -93.05
CA LEU A 1130 -27.44 -0.52 -91.60
C LEU A 1130 -26.78 -1.85 -91.23
N THR A 1131 -25.63 -1.81 -90.56
CA THR A 1131 -24.87 -2.99 -90.15
C THR A 1131 -24.90 -3.14 -88.64
N TRP A 1132 -25.40 -4.26 -88.11
CA TRP A 1132 -25.39 -4.56 -86.68
C TRP A 1132 -24.36 -5.64 -86.35
N ASN A 1133 -23.32 -5.24 -85.62
CA ASN A 1133 -22.24 -6.10 -85.15
C ASN A 1133 -22.51 -6.48 -83.69
N LYS A 1134 -23.11 -7.67 -83.49
CA LYS A 1134 -23.43 -8.22 -82.18
C LYS A 1134 -22.34 -9.19 -81.70
N GLU A 1135 -21.77 -8.93 -80.53
CA GLU A 1135 -20.94 -9.90 -79.79
C GLU A 1135 -21.84 -10.98 -79.14
N GLU A 1136 -21.46 -12.26 -79.23
CA GLU A 1136 -22.24 -13.39 -78.70
C GLU A 1136 -22.48 -13.25 -77.18
N GLY A 1137 -23.75 -13.22 -76.76
CA GLY A 1137 -24.14 -13.09 -75.36
C GLY A 1137 -25.62 -12.72 -75.18
N VAL A 1138 -26.13 -12.91 -73.95
CA VAL A 1138 -27.45 -12.43 -73.52
C VAL A 1138 -27.23 -11.23 -72.61
N TYR A 1139 -27.81 -10.08 -72.96
CA TYR A 1139 -27.56 -8.81 -72.29
C TYR A 1139 -28.83 -8.36 -71.56
N LEU A 1140 -29.12 -9.00 -70.44
CA LEU A 1140 -30.26 -8.67 -69.60
C LEU A 1140 -30.01 -7.34 -68.89
N ILE A 1141 -30.86 -6.36 -69.15
CA ILE A 1141 -30.84 -5.05 -68.48
C ILE A 1141 -32.14 -4.86 -67.69
N ARG A 1142 -32.06 -4.10 -66.59
CA ARG A 1142 -33.21 -3.74 -65.76
C ARG A 1142 -33.60 -2.28 -66.03
N ALA A 1143 -34.55 -2.08 -66.96
CA ALA A 1143 -34.96 -0.75 -67.42
C ALA A 1143 -36.42 -0.76 -67.91
N ASP A 1144 -36.93 0.40 -68.30
CA ASP A 1144 -38.24 0.49 -68.98
C ASP A 1144 -38.06 0.22 -70.47
N ARG A 1145 -38.65 -0.86 -70.97
CA ARG A 1145 -38.50 -1.31 -72.35
C ARG A 1145 -38.98 -0.30 -73.37
N THR A 1146 -40.06 0.43 -73.07
CA THR A 1146 -40.61 1.46 -73.97
C THR A 1146 -39.67 2.66 -74.08
N GLN A 1147 -39.07 3.07 -72.96
CA GLN A 1147 -38.08 4.15 -72.92
C GLN A 1147 -36.78 3.74 -73.62
N ILE A 1148 -36.30 2.51 -73.41
CA ILE A 1148 -35.10 1.99 -74.08
C ILE A 1148 -35.30 1.90 -75.61
N ASN A 1149 -36.46 1.42 -76.06
CA ASN A 1149 -36.80 1.42 -77.49
C ASN A 1149 -36.77 2.85 -78.07
N ARG A 1150 -37.34 3.81 -77.35
CA ARG A 1150 -37.35 5.22 -77.74
C ARG A 1150 -35.94 5.83 -77.78
N LEU A 1151 -35.09 5.53 -76.80
CA LEU A 1151 -33.69 5.95 -76.75
C LEU A 1151 -32.97 5.57 -78.05
N PHE A 1152 -33.00 4.28 -78.41
CA PHE A 1152 -32.29 3.78 -79.59
C PHE A 1152 -32.93 4.22 -80.90
N THR A 1153 -34.27 4.32 -80.96
CA THR A 1153 -34.98 4.89 -82.11
C THR A 1153 -34.56 6.33 -82.37
N ASN A 1154 -34.46 7.17 -81.33
CA ASN A 1154 -34.02 8.56 -81.47
C ASN A 1154 -32.55 8.66 -81.90
N LEU A 1155 -31.67 7.82 -81.37
CA LEU A 1155 -30.25 7.84 -81.75
C LEU A 1155 -30.04 7.38 -83.21
N ILE A 1156 -30.73 6.32 -83.63
CA ILE A 1156 -30.67 5.83 -85.03
C ILE A 1156 -31.30 6.86 -85.96
N LYS A 1157 -32.43 7.47 -85.59
CA LYS A 1157 -33.03 8.55 -86.37
C LYS A 1157 -32.09 9.74 -86.52
N ASN A 1158 -31.41 10.15 -85.45
CA ASN A 1158 -30.40 11.21 -85.53
C ASN A 1158 -29.24 10.85 -86.46
N ALA A 1159 -28.79 9.58 -86.46
CA ALA A 1159 -27.78 9.08 -87.38
C ALA A 1159 -28.25 9.10 -88.86
N ILE A 1160 -29.50 8.72 -89.12
CA ILE A 1160 -30.10 8.79 -90.48
C ILE A 1160 -30.21 10.24 -90.95
N GLU A 1161 -30.75 11.13 -90.11
CA GLU A 1161 -30.97 12.52 -90.48
C GLU A 1161 -29.66 13.35 -90.57
N ALA A 1162 -28.49 12.77 -90.26
CA ALA A 1162 -27.17 13.41 -90.46
C ALA A 1162 -26.67 13.39 -91.92
N HIS A 1163 -27.48 12.85 -92.85
CA HIS A 1163 -27.10 12.54 -94.23
C HIS A 1163 -27.96 13.21 -95.31
N GLU A 1164 -28.67 14.31 -95.02
CA GLU A 1164 -29.70 14.91 -95.90
C GLU A 1164 -29.23 15.29 -97.35
N GLU A 1165 -27.94 15.17 -97.70
CA GLU A 1165 -27.42 15.44 -99.06
C GLU A 1165 -26.45 14.36 -99.64
N VAL A 1166 -26.34 13.15 -99.07
CA VAL A 1166 -25.35 12.12 -99.52
C VAL A 1166 -26.03 10.79 -99.91
N GLU A 1167 -25.82 10.32 -101.15
CA GLU A 1167 -26.15 8.94 -101.56
C GLU A 1167 -25.10 7.97 -101.00
N ASN A 1168 -25.37 7.39 -99.82
CA ASN A 1168 -24.79 6.19 -99.16
C ASN A 1168 -24.68 6.36 -97.64
N THR A 1169 -25.82 6.38 -96.94
CA THR A 1169 -25.88 6.42 -95.47
C THR A 1169 -25.46 5.07 -94.89
N ASN A 1170 -24.32 5.01 -94.23
CA ASN A 1170 -23.82 3.81 -93.56
C ASN A 1170 -23.86 4.00 -92.04
N ILE A 1171 -24.71 3.22 -91.38
CA ILE A 1171 -24.86 3.25 -89.92
C ILE A 1171 -24.40 1.91 -89.37
N THR A 1172 -23.38 1.94 -88.52
CA THR A 1172 -22.86 0.75 -87.84
C THR A 1172 -23.27 0.76 -86.38
N ILE A 1173 -23.94 -0.28 -85.92
CA ILE A 1173 -24.31 -0.48 -84.53
C ILE A 1173 -23.40 -1.58 -83.96
N GLY A 1174 -22.51 -1.22 -83.03
CA GLY A 1174 -21.70 -2.16 -82.27
C GLY A 1174 -22.29 -2.43 -80.90
N GLN A 1175 -22.34 -3.71 -80.49
CA GLN A 1175 -22.76 -4.14 -79.16
C GLN A 1175 -21.65 -4.99 -78.54
N THR A 1176 -21.10 -4.55 -77.40
CA THR A 1176 -19.98 -5.20 -76.72
C THR A 1176 -20.16 -5.26 -75.20
N LEU A 1177 -19.55 -6.24 -74.54
CA LEU A 1177 -19.51 -6.36 -73.07
C LEU A 1177 -18.25 -5.72 -72.48
N ARG A 1178 -18.39 -4.86 -71.46
CA ARG A 1178 -17.25 -4.26 -70.75
C ARG A 1178 -17.54 -4.06 -69.27
N ASP A 1179 -16.71 -4.63 -68.39
CA ASP A 1179 -16.73 -4.39 -66.94
C ASP A 1179 -18.13 -4.49 -66.27
N ASN A 1180 -18.92 -5.52 -66.64
CA ASN A 1180 -20.30 -5.77 -66.19
C ASN A 1180 -21.37 -4.77 -66.71
N GLU A 1181 -21.05 -4.03 -67.75
CA GLU A 1181 -21.96 -3.15 -68.50
C GLU A 1181 -22.02 -3.57 -69.98
N VAL A 1182 -23.19 -3.39 -70.62
CA VAL A 1182 -23.34 -3.50 -72.07
C VAL A 1182 -23.10 -2.13 -72.71
N LEU A 1183 -22.18 -2.07 -73.66
CA LEU A 1183 -21.84 -0.87 -74.41
C LEU A 1183 -22.41 -0.97 -75.83
N ILE A 1184 -23.30 -0.04 -76.17
CA ILE A 1184 -23.84 0.14 -77.52
C ILE A 1184 -23.22 1.37 -78.17
N ALA A 1185 -22.58 1.18 -79.32
CA ALA A 1185 -22.00 2.25 -80.14
C ALA A 1185 -22.78 2.38 -81.45
N ILE A 1186 -23.36 3.54 -81.74
CA ILE A 1186 -24.04 3.85 -83.00
C ILE A 1186 -23.18 4.84 -83.76
N ALA A 1187 -22.50 4.37 -84.79
CA ALA A 1187 -21.62 5.14 -85.64
C ALA A 1187 -22.30 5.48 -86.97
N ASP A 1188 -22.21 6.74 -87.37
CA ASP A 1188 -22.70 7.29 -88.62
C ASP A 1188 -21.56 7.93 -89.41
N ASN A 1189 -21.64 7.96 -90.74
CA ASN A 1189 -20.67 8.60 -91.63
C ASN A 1189 -21.13 9.99 -92.14
N GLY A 1190 -21.94 10.70 -91.34
CA GLY A 1190 -22.52 11.99 -91.71
C GLY A 1190 -21.55 13.17 -91.56
N HIS A 1191 -22.08 14.39 -91.57
CA HIS A 1191 -21.26 15.62 -91.49
C HIS A 1191 -20.62 15.87 -90.10
N GLY A 1192 -20.85 15.03 -89.10
CA GLY A 1192 -20.32 15.20 -87.74
C GLY A 1192 -20.86 16.45 -87.01
N ILE A 1193 -20.33 16.73 -85.81
CA ILE A 1193 -20.76 17.84 -84.93
C ILE A 1193 -19.61 18.87 -84.75
N PRO A 1194 -19.81 20.14 -85.16
CA PRO A 1194 -18.84 21.22 -85.00
C PRO A 1194 -18.42 21.45 -83.54
N VAL A 1195 -17.15 21.79 -83.31
CA VAL A 1195 -16.55 21.92 -81.97
C VAL A 1195 -17.34 22.82 -81.02
N HIS A 1196 -17.87 23.93 -81.54
CA HIS A 1196 -18.61 24.91 -80.74
C HIS A 1196 -20.00 24.42 -80.26
N MET A 1197 -20.54 23.35 -80.85
CA MET A 1197 -21.86 22.79 -80.52
C MET A 1197 -21.79 21.65 -79.51
N ARG A 1198 -20.65 20.93 -79.45
CA ARG A 1198 -20.42 19.73 -78.62
C ARG A 1198 -20.87 19.83 -77.15
N PRO A 1199 -20.56 20.89 -76.37
CA PRO A 1199 -20.95 20.94 -74.97
C PRO A 1199 -22.46 21.13 -74.74
N LYS A 1200 -23.23 21.48 -75.78
CA LYS A 1200 -24.66 21.81 -75.67
C LYS A 1200 -25.58 20.70 -76.18
N ILE A 1201 -25.08 19.66 -76.83
CA ILE A 1201 -25.95 18.71 -77.56
C ILE A 1201 -26.89 17.87 -76.68
N PHE A 1202 -26.53 17.67 -75.41
CA PHE A 1202 -27.38 17.00 -74.42
C PHE A 1202 -28.16 17.97 -73.53
N THR A 1203 -28.04 19.29 -73.76
CA THR A 1203 -28.83 20.27 -73.03
C THR A 1203 -30.24 20.35 -73.65
N PRO A 1204 -31.31 20.39 -72.84
CA PRO A 1204 -32.66 20.57 -73.36
C PRO A 1204 -32.74 21.83 -74.24
N ASN A 1205 -33.50 21.75 -75.34
CA ASN A 1205 -33.79 22.85 -76.27
C ASN A 1205 -32.62 23.26 -77.18
N PHE A 1206 -31.55 22.47 -77.21
CA PHE A 1206 -30.49 22.65 -78.19
C PHE A 1206 -30.83 21.85 -79.46
N THR A 1207 -31.06 22.55 -80.57
CA THR A 1207 -31.30 21.97 -81.90
C THR A 1207 -30.59 22.82 -82.95
N THR A 1208 -30.09 22.16 -84.00
CA THR A 1208 -29.51 22.81 -85.20
C THR A 1208 -30.48 22.82 -86.38
N LYS A 1209 -31.66 22.20 -86.23
CA LYS A 1209 -32.65 21.99 -87.30
C LYS A 1209 -33.84 22.94 -87.15
N SER A 1210 -34.37 23.41 -88.27
CA SER A 1210 -35.53 24.32 -88.35
C SER A 1210 -36.85 23.69 -87.86
N SER A 1211 -36.96 22.35 -87.80
CA SER A 1211 -38.16 21.59 -87.40
C SER A 1211 -38.00 20.73 -86.13
N GLY A 1212 -36.83 20.81 -85.46
CA GLY A 1212 -36.51 20.01 -84.27
C GLY A 1212 -36.92 20.69 -82.96
N THR A 1213 -37.45 19.92 -82.00
CA THR A 1213 -37.83 20.44 -80.66
C THR A 1213 -36.62 20.59 -79.71
N GLY A 1214 -35.44 20.09 -80.09
CA GLY A 1214 -34.24 20.14 -79.25
C GLY A 1214 -34.31 19.32 -77.95
N LEU A 1215 -35.36 18.51 -77.78
CA LEU A 1215 -35.58 17.69 -76.60
C LEU A 1215 -35.07 16.25 -76.76
N GLY A 1216 -34.91 15.75 -77.99
CA GLY A 1216 -34.62 14.34 -78.28
C GLY A 1216 -33.37 13.79 -77.59
N LEU A 1217 -32.20 14.43 -77.76
CA LEU A 1217 -30.94 13.98 -77.14
C LEU A 1217 -30.92 14.20 -75.62
N ALA A 1218 -31.58 15.25 -75.11
CA ALA A 1218 -31.73 15.47 -73.68
C ALA A 1218 -32.60 14.39 -73.02
N ILE A 1219 -33.65 13.93 -73.71
CA ILE A 1219 -34.48 12.79 -73.28
C ILE A 1219 -33.66 11.49 -73.32
N CYS A 1220 -32.86 11.26 -74.37
CA CYS A 1220 -31.95 10.12 -74.44
C CYS A 1220 -31.02 10.07 -73.21
N LYS A 1221 -30.42 11.20 -72.82
CA LYS A 1221 -29.60 11.30 -71.61
C LYS A 1221 -30.38 10.97 -70.34
N GLY A 1222 -31.58 11.53 -70.18
CA GLY A 1222 -32.42 11.23 -69.02
C GLY A 1222 -32.87 9.76 -68.92
N ILE A 1223 -33.11 9.10 -70.05
CA ILE A 1223 -33.43 7.65 -70.09
C ILE A 1223 -32.23 6.82 -69.63
N VAL A 1224 -31.03 7.13 -70.13
CA VAL A 1224 -29.80 6.41 -69.79
C VAL A 1224 -29.41 6.60 -68.33
N GLU A 1225 -29.46 7.83 -67.80
CA GLU A 1225 -29.16 8.11 -66.39
C GLU A 1225 -30.15 7.40 -65.44
N LYS A 1226 -31.43 7.32 -65.80
CA LYS A 1226 -32.45 6.57 -65.03
C LYS A 1226 -32.22 5.06 -65.03
N ALA A 1227 -31.60 4.53 -66.06
CA ALA A 1227 -31.18 3.13 -66.14
C ALA A 1227 -29.81 2.89 -65.47
N ASN A 1228 -29.30 3.86 -64.68
CA ASN A 1228 -27.96 3.86 -64.07
C ASN A 1228 -26.82 3.70 -65.09
N GLY A 1229 -27.05 4.09 -66.35
CA GLY A 1229 -26.08 4.03 -67.44
C GLY A 1229 -25.45 5.37 -67.77
N HIS A 1230 -24.53 5.41 -68.75
CA HIS A 1230 -23.86 6.63 -69.20
C HIS A 1230 -23.96 6.78 -70.73
N ILE A 1231 -24.15 8.02 -71.22
CA ILE A 1231 -24.18 8.35 -72.65
C ILE A 1231 -23.16 9.42 -73.00
N TRP A 1232 -22.41 9.22 -74.08
CA TRP A 1232 -21.46 10.20 -74.62
C TRP A 1232 -21.33 10.03 -76.14
N PHE A 1233 -20.48 10.82 -76.78
CA PHE A 1233 -20.25 10.75 -78.23
C PHE A 1233 -18.81 11.11 -78.59
N GLU A 1234 -18.36 10.58 -79.72
CA GLU A 1234 -17.13 10.98 -80.40
C GLU A 1234 -17.49 11.42 -81.81
N THR A 1235 -16.92 12.52 -82.28
CA THR A 1235 -17.30 13.09 -83.59
C THR A 1235 -16.17 13.88 -84.21
N LYS A 1236 -16.08 13.80 -85.53
CA LYS A 1236 -15.18 14.59 -86.34
C LYS A 1236 -15.96 15.20 -87.49
N GLU A 1237 -15.81 16.52 -87.64
CA GLU A 1237 -16.56 17.31 -88.63
C GLU A 1237 -16.23 16.79 -90.04
N ASN A 1238 -17.28 16.56 -90.83
CA ASN A 1238 -17.27 15.94 -92.17
C ASN A 1238 -16.80 14.46 -92.24
N GLU A 1239 -16.65 13.77 -91.10
CA GLU A 1239 -16.30 12.34 -91.07
C GLU A 1239 -17.35 11.47 -90.36
N GLY A 1240 -18.17 12.04 -89.47
CA GLY A 1240 -19.28 11.34 -88.83
C GLY A 1240 -19.35 11.51 -87.31
N THR A 1241 -20.35 10.88 -86.69
CA THR A 1241 -20.51 10.83 -85.22
C THR A 1241 -20.71 9.40 -84.74
N THR A 1242 -20.15 9.07 -83.58
CA THR A 1242 -20.44 7.83 -82.87
C THR A 1242 -21.02 8.17 -81.50
N PHE A 1243 -22.26 7.76 -81.26
CA PHE A 1243 -22.89 7.83 -79.93
C PHE A 1243 -22.65 6.53 -79.18
N PHE A 1244 -22.24 6.65 -77.92
CA PHE A 1244 -22.00 5.52 -77.02
C PHE A 1244 -22.99 5.55 -75.87
N VAL A 1245 -23.57 4.39 -75.56
CA VAL A 1245 -24.48 4.17 -74.43
C VAL A 1245 -23.98 2.97 -73.64
N SER A 1246 -23.61 3.16 -72.37
CA SER A 1246 -23.33 2.07 -71.42
C SER A 1246 -24.52 1.85 -70.48
N LEU A 1247 -24.89 0.59 -70.25
CA LEU A 1247 -25.97 0.20 -69.34
C LEU A 1247 -25.50 -0.97 -68.45
N PRO A 1248 -25.76 -0.96 -67.13
CA PRO A 1248 -25.39 -2.06 -66.25
C PRO A 1248 -26.23 -3.31 -66.53
N LEU A 1249 -25.61 -4.49 -66.47
CA LEU A 1249 -26.33 -5.75 -66.54
C LEU A 1249 -27.16 -6.00 -65.26
N ALA A 1250 -28.28 -6.68 -65.41
CA ALA A 1250 -29.06 -7.16 -64.27
C ALA A 1250 -28.29 -8.30 -63.58
N ASN A 1251 -27.77 -8.07 -62.37
CA ASN A 1251 -27.18 -9.12 -61.55
C ASN A 1251 -28.30 -10.04 -61.00
N ASP A 1252 -28.08 -11.35 -61.03
CA ASP A 1252 -28.92 -12.34 -60.31
C ASP A 1252 -28.73 -12.16 -58.79
N GLU A 1253 -29.53 -11.29 -58.17
CA GLU A 1253 -29.89 -11.37 -56.74
C GLU A 1253 -31.40 -11.55 -56.57
#